data_AF-A0A433PF40-F1
#
_entry.id   AF-A0A433PF40-F1
#
_cell.length_a   1.000
_cell.length_b   1.000
_cell.length_c   1.000
_cell.angle_alpha   90.00
_cell.angle_beta   90.00
_cell.angle_gamma   90.00
#
_symmetry.space_group_name_H-M   'P 1'
#
loop_
_entity.id
_entity.type
_entity.pdbx_description
1 polymer ?
#
loop_
_entity_poly.entity_id
_entity_poly.type
_entity_poly.pdbx_seq_one_letter_code
_entity_poly.pdbx_strand_id
1 'polypeptide(L)'
;IDTGIYWKHPAFGACYKTKGCRIAYGYDFVGDNYNSTNLNPQPDSDPFDNCSAGHGTHTAGIIAANAMHITKPAPIAPFVGVAPEATIGAYRIFGCVADFTSTDIVLQALLRAAADKMDIISMSIGENGGWSEEVDAILASRLTKQGHIVVIAMGNDGGKGFFVGDSPGTTTDGFGVGSIDNLQTIEYFISDEAKNQYGYLYGIKFGDPFPNITAEIVVNNPTAVDDDGCTKLNVNPKGKVIIFSLGAACGTIDQCGLGRKEGAIGCLVYNNAPGPAIINGDKKIPGGGLTPEDGAAIIAAVKAKPHQKFFFSNAQSTFSVLTGGTPSSFTSASLDGELNIKPDISAIGGYVYSTLPAIDGYYGVDSGTSMACPYIAGALALYIQAKGHQTGPRLKTIFQNNAKPVKNYQSEYAAHVAVQGAGLVNVYDAIKANNWVSPSTLSLNDTANTQKSYRVTIYNNEAKSVTYKLSNAPTLTAIDFEAGNDMMLDAPNYVVDFATAKFSGDLITVGPKSQKTVDITFTPPPKSSAKLFPLFSGYIVFTPQNAGKAATPLMVPYAGAKGSWKEMPIFNIKDPRGGVTLGILNSAGKYITGPTTYNLTDPKQVLTIILPLSTPALLVNVELLAKGSNVEQAKSLGYLYGDSDFGKTPYSLSYLPRNTETANPNGVTQYFTLNWNGQLSDNPSNNLHHAAKAGTYIIRISGLKHFGDPKNFPADYYIFASPEITVVF
;
A
#
# COMPACT_ATOMS: atom_id res chain seq x y z
N ILE A 1 14.46 -9.00 0.77
CA ILE A 1 13.72 -10.17 1.31
C ILE A 1 12.44 -10.24 0.50
N ASP A 2 12.22 -11.34 -0.23
CA ASP A 2 11.19 -11.40 -1.30
C ASP A 2 10.88 -12.87 -1.72
N THR A 3 10.31 -13.08 -2.91
CA THR A 3 10.00 -14.41 -3.51
C THR A 3 11.23 -15.23 -3.91
N GLY A 4 12.44 -14.68 -3.75
CA GLY A 4 13.69 -15.24 -4.24
C GLY A 4 14.25 -14.44 -5.41
N ILE A 5 15.17 -15.03 -6.15
CA ILE A 5 15.82 -14.36 -7.28
C ILE A 5 16.20 -15.35 -8.38
N TYR A 6 15.94 -14.98 -9.63
CA TYR A 6 16.54 -15.64 -10.78
C TYR A 6 17.99 -15.18 -10.94
N TRP A 7 18.91 -15.65 -10.09
CA TRP A 7 20.32 -15.21 -10.11
C TRP A 7 21.07 -15.61 -11.40
N LYS A 8 20.50 -16.49 -12.23
CA LYS A 8 20.98 -16.81 -13.59
C LYS A 8 20.67 -15.71 -14.61
N HIS A 9 19.93 -14.67 -14.23
CA HIS A 9 19.65 -13.55 -15.11
C HIS A 9 20.96 -12.86 -15.56
N PRO A 10 21.18 -12.60 -16.86
CA PRO A 10 22.43 -12.00 -17.33
C PRO A 10 22.69 -10.60 -16.75
N ALA A 11 21.65 -9.85 -16.42
CA ALA A 11 21.78 -8.54 -15.76
C ALA A 11 22.35 -8.57 -14.35
N PHE A 12 22.41 -9.75 -13.72
CA PHE A 12 23.10 -9.98 -12.44
C PHE A 12 24.47 -10.68 -12.60
N GLY A 13 24.91 -10.93 -13.84
CA GLY A 13 26.14 -11.66 -14.15
C GLY A 13 25.98 -13.18 -14.17
N ALA A 14 24.75 -13.69 -14.05
CA ALA A 14 24.40 -15.11 -14.13
C ALA A 14 25.22 -16.03 -13.20
N CYS A 15 25.47 -15.58 -11.96
CA CYS A 15 26.25 -16.35 -11.00
C CYS A 15 25.82 -16.08 -9.55
N TYR A 16 26.06 -17.07 -8.68
CA TYR A 16 25.64 -17.04 -7.28
C TYR A 16 26.74 -17.58 -6.36
N LYS A 17 27.02 -16.87 -5.25
CA LYS A 17 27.94 -17.29 -4.17
C LYS A 17 29.34 -17.75 -4.61
N THR A 18 29.79 -17.32 -5.79
CA THR A 18 31.20 -17.46 -6.20
C THR A 18 31.89 -16.10 -6.18
N LYS A 19 33.21 -16.10 -6.09
CA LYS A 19 34.00 -14.87 -5.97
C LYS A 19 33.74 -13.94 -7.16
N GLY A 20 33.28 -12.72 -6.88
CA GLY A 20 32.97 -11.71 -7.90
C GLY A 20 31.51 -11.71 -8.39
N CYS A 21 30.65 -12.60 -7.87
CA CYS A 21 29.22 -12.53 -8.14
C CYS A 21 28.56 -11.35 -7.46
N ARG A 22 27.61 -10.75 -8.17
CA ARG A 22 26.74 -9.72 -7.60
C ARG A 22 25.82 -10.31 -6.53
N ILE A 23 25.23 -11.47 -6.80
CA ILE A 23 24.44 -12.21 -5.82
C ILE A 23 25.40 -13.05 -4.97
N ALA A 24 25.88 -12.46 -3.88
CA ALA A 24 26.94 -13.06 -3.05
C ALA A 24 26.40 -13.75 -1.80
N TYR A 25 25.17 -13.42 -1.38
CA TYR A 25 24.52 -13.99 -0.21
C TYR A 25 23.11 -14.46 -0.54
N GLY A 26 22.56 -15.33 0.29
CA GLY A 26 21.17 -15.73 0.17
C GLY A 26 20.80 -17.03 0.86
N TYR A 27 19.49 -17.25 0.99
CA TYR A 27 18.91 -18.41 1.67
C TYR A 27 17.42 -18.54 1.27
N ASP A 28 16.94 -19.76 1.11
CA ASP A 28 15.51 -20.08 0.96
C ASP A 28 14.96 -20.59 2.29
N PHE A 29 13.96 -19.92 2.83
CA PHE A 29 13.33 -20.29 4.09
C PHE A 29 12.17 -21.26 3.92
N VAL A 30 11.64 -21.43 2.71
CA VAL A 30 10.31 -22.01 2.51
C VAL A 30 10.24 -23.07 1.41
N GLY A 31 11.06 -22.98 0.36
CA GLY A 31 11.01 -23.87 -0.79
C GLY A 31 9.76 -23.69 -1.67
N ASP A 32 9.76 -24.35 -2.81
CA ASP A 32 8.80 -24.11 -3.90
C ASP A 32 7.32 -24.38 -3.55
N ASN A 33 7.05 -25.37 -2.70
CA ASN A 33 5.69 -25.85 -2.41
C ASN A 33 5.00 -25.10 -1.27
N TYR A 34 5.64 -24.12 -0.66
CA TYR A 34 5.08 -23.34 0.44
C TYR A 34 4.06 -22.31 -0.06
N ASN A 35 2.85 -22.34 0.51
CA ASN A 35 1.73 -21.46 0.14
C ASN A 35 0.63 -21.51 1.22
N SER A 36 -0.46 -20.76 1.01
CA SER A 36 -1.62 -20.68 1.92
C SER A 36 -2.27 -22.03 2.27
N THR A 37 -2.10 -23.06 1.43
CA THR A 37 -2.63 -24.42 1.63
C THR A 37 -1.60 -25.43 2.15
N ASN A 38 -0.31 -25.08 2.09
CA ASN A 38 0.79 -25.91 2.56
C ASN A 38 1.78 -25.06 3.37
N LEU A 39 1.56 -25.04 4.67
CA LEU A 39 2.32 -24.24 5.64
C LEU A 39 3.62 -24.90 6.10
N ASN A 40 4.09 -25.96 5.43
CA ASN A 40 5.31 -26.69 5.83
C ASN A 40 6.53 -26.21 5.04
N PRO A 41 7.40 -25.35 5.60
CA PRO A 41 8.58 -24.84 4.91
C PRO A 41 9.61 -25.95 4.63
N GLN A 42 10.29 -25.84 3.48
CA GLN A 42 11.40 -26.69 3.04
C GLN A 42 12.63 -25.81 2.78
N PRO A 43 13.32 -25.34 3.84
CA PRO A 43 14.41 -24.39 3.69
C PRO A 43 15.66 -25.01 3.06
N ASP A 44 16.36 -24.23 2.24
CA ASP A 44 17.65 -24.60 1.67
C ASP A 44 18.55 -23.38 1.40
N SER A 45 19.75 -23.60 0.86
CA SER A 45 20.78 -22.58 0.73
C SER A 45 20.71 -21.73 -0.55
N ASP A 46 19.81 -22.05 -1.48
CA ASP A 46 19.69 -21.44 -2.81
C ASP A 46 18.35 -20.69 -2.96
N PRO A 47 18.35 -19.35 -2.94
CA PRO A 47 17.13 -18.54 -3.08
C PRO A 47 16.63 -18.46 -4.54
N PHE A 48 16.94 -19.47 -5.36
CA PHE A 48 16.64 -19.48 -6.78
C PHE A 48 15.14 -19.45 -7.03
N ASP A 49 14.68 -18.51 -7.85
CA ASP A 49 13.29 -18.39 -8.27
C ASP A 49 13.21 -18.34 -9.80
N ASN A 50 12.58 -19.34 -10.39
CA ASN A 50 12.22 -19.36 -11.81
C ASN A 50 10.86 -20.05 -12.02
N CYS A 51 9.98 -19.92 -11.04
CA CYS A 51 8.68 -20.58 -10.99
C CYS A 51 7.57 -19.66 -10.49
N SER A 52 7.89 -18.64 -9.68
CA SER A 52 6.95 -17.59 -9.34
C SER A 52 6.88 -16.55 -10.47
N ALA A 53 5.97 -15.57 -10.33
CA ALA A 53 5.89 -14.40 -11.21
C ALA A 53 7.11 -13.46 -11.14
N GLY A 54 8.12 -13.79 -10.31
CA GLY A 54 9.42 -13.16 -10.39
C GLY A 54 9.58 -11.84 -9.65
N HIS A 55 8.67 -11.53 -8.73
CA HIS A 55 8.65 -10.27 -7.98
C HIS A 55 10.00 -9.93 -7.35
N GLY A 56 10.65 -10.87 -6.65
CA GLY A 56 11.99 -10.66 -6.08
C GLY A 56 13.12 -10.45 -7.10
N THR A 57 12.96 -11.00 -8.30
CA THR A 57 13.88 -10.73 -9.42
C THR A 57 13.69 -9.30 -9.94
N HIS A 58 12.44 -8.82 -10.01
CA HIS A 58 12.10 -7.46 -10.43
C HIS A 58 12.63 -6.42 -9.45
N THR A 59 12.38 -6.62 -8.16
CA THR A 59 12.86 -5.72 -7.10
C THR A 59 14.39 -5.67 -7.03
N ALA A 60 15.07 -6.81 -7.13
CA ALA A 60 16.54 -6.86 -7.20
C ALA A 60 17.10 -6.14 -8.44
N GLY A 61 16.36 -6.18 -9.56
CA GLY A 61 16.73 -5.48 -10.79
C GLY A 61 16.74 -3.96 -10.62
N ILE A 62 15.74 -3.40 -9.93
CA ILE A 62 15.66 -1.98 -9.60
C ILE A 62 16.86 -1.55 -8.76
N ILE A 63 17.32 -2.40 -7.83
CA ILE A 63 18.49 -2.10 -7.00
C ILE A 63 19.76 -2.13 -7.87
N ALA A 64 20.05 -3.24 -8.54
CA ALA A 64 21.42 -3.49 -9.02
C ALA A 64 21.54 -4.23 -10.36
N ALA A 65 20.53 -4.24 -11.22
CA ALA A 65 20.69 -4.75 -12.58
C ALA A 65 21.74 -3.94 -13.36
N ASN A 66 22.47 -4.61 -14.26
CA ASN A 66 23.21 -3.93 -15.32
C ASN A 66 22.85 -4.59 -16.66
N ALA A 67 21.97 -3.94 -17.42
CA ALA A 67 21.44 -4.43 -18.69
C ALA A 67 21.89 -3.60 -19.91
N MET A 68 22.89 -2.72 -19.75
CA MET A 68 23.33 -1.81 -20.82
C MET A 68 23.90 -2.51 -22.06
N HIS A 69 24.49 -3.69 -21.89
CA HIS A 69 25.24 -4.40 -22.93
C HIS A 69 24.76 -5.84 -23.15
N ILE A 70 23.56 -6.18 -22.67
CA ILE A 70 23.01 -7.53 -22.86
C ILE A 70 22.34 -7.61 -24.22
N THR A 71 22.82 -8.53 -25.06
CA THR A 71 22.24 -8.77 -26.39
C THR A 71 21.35 -10.00 -26.45
N LYS A 72 21.44 -10.90 -25.46
CA LYS A 72 20.66 -12.15 -25.41
C LYS A 72 20.35 -12.55 -23.96
N PRO A 73 19.06 -12.54 -23.56
CA PRO A 73 17.96 -11.82 -24.20
C PRO A 73 18.18 -10.30 -24.06
N ALA A 74 17.97 -9.56 -25.16
CA ALA A 74 18.12 -8.12 -25.14
C ALA A 74 16.94 -7.46 -24.42
N PRO A 75 17.18 -6.47 -23.53
CA PRO A 75 16.11 -5.64 -23.01
C PRO A 75 15.55 -4.76 -24.14
N ILE A 76 14.28 -4.37 -24.03
CA ILE A 76 13.64 -3.43 -24.95
C ILE A 76 14.32 -2.06 -24.89
N ALA A 77 14.61 -1.62 -23.67
CA ALA A 77 15.39 -0.42 -23.40
C ALA A 77 16.59 -0.80 -22.52
N PRO A 78 17.85 -0.55 -22.95
CA PRO A 78 19.02 -0.75 -22.09
C PRO A 78 18.90 0.10 -20.81
N PHE A 79 19.17 -0.51 -19.65
CA PHE A 79 19.04 0.17 -18.36
C PHE A 79 20.06 -0.32 -17.31
N VAL A 80 20.15 0.41 -16.21
CA VAL A 80 20.84 0.01 -14.97
C VAL A 80 19.90 0.19 -13.79
N GLY A 81 20.05 -0.64 -12.77
CA GLY A 81 19.48 -0.39 -11.45
C GLY A 81 20.10 0.84 -10.80
N VAL A 82 19.53 1.31 -9.70
CA VAL A 82 19.95 2.54 -9.02
C VAL A 82 21.39 2.44 -8.51
N ALA A 83 21.81 1.28 -7.99
CA ALA A 83 23.15 0.99 -7.50
C ALA A 83 23.71 -0.30 -8.17
N PRO A 84 24.14 -0.24 -9.44
CA PRO A 84 24.48 -1.42 -10.25
C PRO A 84 25.75 -2.17 -9.80
N GLU A 85 26.54 -1.58 -8.90
CA GLU A 85 27.73 -2.20 -8.32
C GLU A 85 27.50 -2.74 -6.89
N ALA A 86 26.28 -2.61 -6.36
CA ALA A 86 25.95 -3.14 -5.04
C ALA A 86 26.05 -4.67 -5.03
N THR A 87 26.53 -5.22 -3.91
CA THR A 87 26.43 -6.66 -3.60
C THR A 87 25.02 -6.95 -3.09
N ILE A 88 24.41 -8.04 -3.54
CA ILE A 88 23.05 -8.43 -3.21
C ILE A 88 23.03 -9.72 -2.38
N GLY A 89 22.25 -9.69 -1.30
CA GLY A 89 21.79 -10.87 -0.57
C GLY A 89 20.32 -11.16 -0.87
N ALA A 90 20.01 -12.36 -1.35
CA ALA A 90 18.64 -12.76 -1.70
C ALA A 90 18.06 -13.74 -0.66
N TYR A 91 17.00 -13.32 0.03
CA TYR A 91 16.36 -14.08 1.10
C TYR A 91 14.92 -14.40 0.69
N ARG A 92 14.67 -15.66 0.35
CA ARG A 92 13.40 -16.14 -0.20
C ARG A 92 12.47 -16.58 0.93
N ILE A 93 11.27 -15.97 0.97
CA ILE A 93 10.26 -16.22 2.00
C ILE A 93 8.89 -16.61 1.43
N PHE A 94 8.78 -16.77 0.12
CA PHE A 94 7.60 -17.29 -0.58
C PHE A 94 7.96 -18.47 -1.49
N GLY A 95 7.03 -19.42 -1.63
CA GLY A 95 7.13 -20.48 -2.62
C GLY A 95 6.80 -20.00 -4.04
N CYS A 96 6.63 -20.92 -4.98
CA CYS A 96 6.29 -20.57 -6.37
C CYS A 96 4.89 -19.94 -6.48
N VAL A 97 3.96 -20.39 -5.63
CA VAL A 97 2.68 -19.71 -5.40
C VAL A 97 2.91 -18.75 -4.25
N ALA A 98 3.24 -17.49 -4.57
CA ALA A 98 3.60 -16.47 -3.59
C ALA A 98 2.37 -15.80 -2.97
N ASP A 99 1.50 -16.58 -2.33
CA ASP A 99 0.24 -16.12 -1.74
C ASP A 99 0.26 -16.02 -0.20
N PHE A 100 1.31 -16.52 0.46
CA PHE A 100 1.40 -16.55 1.91
C PHE A 100 2.84 -16.60 2.42
N THR A 101 3.12 -15.88 3.50
CA THR A 101 4.31 -16.04 4.35
C THR A 101 3.94 -15.70 5.79
N SER A 102 4.60 -16.35 6.75
CA SER A 102 4.31 -16.15 8.17
C SER A 102 5.30 -15.17 8.80
N THR A 103 4.84 -14.41 9.80
CA THR A 103 5.67 -13.41 10.49
C THR A 103 6.96 -14.00 11.04
N ASP A 104 6.97 -15.23 11.56
CA ASP A 104 8.18 -15.86 12.07
C ASP A 104 9.24 -16.12 10.99
N ILE A 105 8.85 -16.44 9.76
CA ILE A 105 9.75 -16.55 8.60
C ILE A 105 10.30 -15.18 8.21
N VAL A 106 9.47 -14.13 8.24
CA VAL A 106 9.89 -12.75 8.01
C VAL A 106 10.94 -12.32 9.04
N LEU A 107 10.71 -12.59 10.34
CA LEU A 107 11.66 -12.30 11.41
C LEU A 107 12.98 -13.06 11.22
N GLN A 108 12.93 -14.34 10.83
CA GLN A 108 14.13 -15.13 10.53
C GLN A 108 14.94 -14.55 9.37
N ALA A 109 14.29 -14.11 8.30
CA ALA A 109 14.94 -13.49 7.15
C ALA A 109 15.60 -12.15 7.51
N LEU A 110 14.92 -11.30 8.30
CA LEU A 110 15.47 -10.06 8.84
C LEU A 110 16.75 -10.30 9.67
N LEU A 111 16.68 -11.24 10.61
CA LEU A 111 17.82 -11.61 11.45
C LEU A 111 18.96 -12.20 10.62
N ARG A 112 18.66 -13.01 9.61
CA ARG A 112 19.68 -13.60 8.72
C ARG A 112 20.37 -12.54 7.88
N ALA A 113 19.63 -11.58 7.31
CA ALA A 113 20.21 -10.50 6.53
C ALA A 113 21.16 -9.63 7.39
N ALA A 114 20.79 -9.37 8.65
CA ALA A 114 21.68 -8.70 9.60
C ALA A 114 22.91 -9.55 9.95
N ALA A 115 22.76 -10.87 10.15
CA ALA A 115 23.87 -11.78 10.42
C ALA A 115 24.87 -11.86 9.24
N ASP A 116 24.36 -11.82 8.01
CA ASP A 116 25.15 -11.72 6.78
C ASP A 116 25.73 -10.30 6.56
N LYS A 117 25.47 -9.36 7.47
CA LYS A 117 25.98 -7.98 7.52
C LYS A 117 25.54 -7.10 6.35
N MET A 118 24.31 -7.27 5.88
CA MET A 118 23.75 -6.36 4.86
C MET A 118 23.63 -4.94 5.43
N ASP A 119 24.17 -3.94 4.72
CA ASP A 119 24.04 -2.52 5.13
C ASP A 119 22.57 -2.04 5.04
N ILE A 120 21.85 -2.53 4.04
CA ILE A 120 20.46 -2.15 3.74
C ILE A 120 19.65 -3.43 3.53
N ILE A 121 18.47 -3.50 4.15
CA ILE A 121 17.51 -4.57 4.00
C ILE A 121 16.26 -4.00 3.34
N SER A 122 16.02 -4.35 2.08
CA SER A 122 14.81 -3.99 1.35
C SER A 122 13.76 -5.11 1.45
N MET A 123 12.53 -4.73 1.78
CA MET A 123 11.39 -5.63 1.95
C MET A 123 10.20 -5.08 1.18
N SER A 124 9.83 -5.76 0.10
CA SER A 124 8.66 -5.44 -0.69
C SER A 124 7.50 -6.36 -0.29
N ILE A 125 7.23 -6.36 1.01
CA ILE A 125 6.18 -7.14 1.65
C ILE A 125 5.50 -6.30 2.71
N GLY A 126 4.25 -6.64 2.97
CA GLY A 126 3.48 -6.07 4.07
C GLY A 126 2.12 -6.74 4.13
N GLU A 127 1.52 -6.68 5.31
CA GLU A 127 0.11 -6.94 5.51
C GLU A 127 -0.51 -5.70 6.14
N ASN A 128 -1.81 -5.48 5.89
CA ASN A 128 -2.50 -4.32 6.42
C ASN A 128 -2.38 -4.31 7.95
N GLY A 129 -1.54 -3.40 8.45
CA GLY A 129 -0.95 -3.43 9.78
C GLY A 129 -0.52 -2.01 10.11
N GLY A 130 -1.47 -1.24 10.64
CA GLY A 130 -1.33 0.20 10.82
C GLY A 130 -0.53 0.60 12.07
N TRP A 131 0.25 -0.31 12.66
CA TRP A 131 0.83 -0.12 14.01
C TRP A 131 2.34 -0.29 14.02
N SER A 132 3.04 0.61 14.73
CA SER A 132 4.50 0.59 14.82
C SER A 132 5.03 -0.40 15.86
N GLU A 133 4.12 -0.91 16.70
CA GLU A 133 4.33 -1.81 17.81
C GLU A 133 4.28 -3.29 17.41
N GLU A 134 3.95 -3.59 16.16
CA GLU A 134 4.01 -4.96 15.65
C GLU A 134 5.44 -5.50 15.71
N VAL A 135 5.58 -6.81 15.93
CA VAL A 135 6.85 -7.44 16.30
C VAL A 135 7.94 -7.28 15.22
N ASP A 136 7.52 -7.34 13.96
CA ASP A 136 8.35 -7.15 12.78
C ASP A 136 8.71 -5.67 12.55
N ALA A 137 7.78 -4.73 12.76
CA ALA A 137 8.06 -3.29 12.76
C ALA A 137 9.08 -2.92 13.87
N ILE A 138 8.92 -3.46 15.08
CA ILE A 138 9.86 -3.30 16.19
C ILE A 138 11.24 -3.87 15.83
N LEU A 139 11.30 -5.07 15.23
CA LEU A 139 12.57 -5.67 14.83
C LEU A 139 13.25 -4.84 13.74
N ALA A 140 12.52 -4.37 12.74
CA ALA A 140 13.04 -3.51 11.68
C ALA A 140 13.64 -2.20 12.24
N SER A 141 12.95 -1.59 13.21
CA SER A 141 13.41 -0.41 13.94
C SER A 141 14.72 -0.68 14.70
N ARG A 142 14.80 -1.81 15.42
CA ARG A 142 15.99 -2.21 16.17
C ARG A 142 17.19 -2.48 15.26
N LEU A 143 16.99 -3.18 14.15
CA LEU A 143 18.04 -3.45 13.15
C LEU A 143 18.55 -2.16 12.52
N THR A 144 17.65 -1.23 12.20
CA THR A 144 18.02 0.10 11.67
C THR A 144 18.88 0.89 12.66
N LYS A 145 18.57 0.84 13.95
CA LYS A 145 19.40 1.42 15.02
C LYS A 145 20.78 0.75 15.15
N GLN A 146 20.88 -0.53 14.81
CA GLN A 146 22.15 -1.29 14.83
C GLN A 146 23.00 -1.08 13.56
N GLY A 147 22.50 -0.32 12.58
CA GLY A 147 23.23 -0.01 11.35
C GLY A 147 22.79 -0.83 10.13
N HIS A 148 21.74 -1.64 10.23
CA HIS A 148 21.14 -2.34 9.09
C HIS A 148 19.87 -1.60 8.67
N ILE A 149 19.98 -0.69 7.70
CA ILE A 149 18.88 0.20 7.33
C ILE A 149 17.74 -0.60 6.70
N VAL A 150 16.58 -0.64 7.34
CA VAL A 150 15.42 -1.39 6.83
C VAL A 150 14.50 -0.44 6.04
N VAL A 151 14.17 -0.84 4.83
CA VAL A 151 13.31 -0.12 3.88
C VAL A 151 12.17 -1.05 3.46
N ILE A 152 10.94 -0.58 3.59
CA ILE A 152 9.74 -1.41 3.52
C ILE A 152 8.68 -0.70 2.67
N ALA A 153 8.01 -1.44 1.79
CA ALA A 153 6.89 -0.96 1.01
C ALA A 153 5.69 -0.64 1.92
N MET A 154 4.93 0.42 1.63
CA MET A 154 3.80 0.83 2.48
C MET A 154 2.47 0.19 2.12
N GLY A 155 2.43 -0.64 1.08
CA GLY A 155 1.22 -1.31 0.62
C GLY A 155 0.60 -0.69 -0.63
N ASN A 156 -0.32 -1.44 -1.22
CA ASN A 156 -0.98 -1.11 -2.50
C ASN A 156 -2.49 -0.93 -2.34
N ASP A 157 -2.94 -0.53 -1.15
CA ASP A 157 -4.34 -0.35 -0.77
C ASP A 157 -4.83 1.10 -0.91
N GLY A 158 -4.14 1.90 -1.73
CA GLY A 158 -4.61 3.23 -2.14
C GLY A 158 -6.00 3.19 -2.79
N GLY A 159 -6.73 4.29 -2.67
CA GLY A 159 -8.15 4.34 -3.02
C GLY A 159 -9.09 3.73 -1.98
N LYS A 160 -8.55 3.27 -0.84
CA LYS A 160 -9.29 2.79 0.33
C LYS A 160 -9.09 3.71 1.55
N GLY A 161 -8.96 5.01 1.33
CA GLY A 161 -8.85 6.01 2.39
C GLY A 161 -7.51 5.99 3.12
N PHE A 162 -7.49 6.52 4.34
CA PHE A 162 -6.30 6.55 5.18
C PHE A 162 -6.23 5.36 6.14
N PHE A 163 -5.07 5.24 6.81
CA PHE A 163 -4.77 4.20 7.82
C PHE A 163 -4.79 2.77 7.25
N VAL A 164 -4.41 2.63 5.98
CA VAL A 164 -4.26 1.36 5.25
C VAL A 164 -2.80 1.09 4.88
N GLY A 165 -1.88 1.66 5.67
CA GLY A 165 -0.46 1.40 5.54
C GLY A 165 -0.10 0.03 6.10
N ASP A 166 0.78 -0.68 5.41
CA ASP A 166 1.17 -2.03 5.82
C ASP A 166 2.24 -2.04 6.91
N SER A 167 2.17 -3.05 7.77
CA SER A 167 3.26 -3.46 8.65
C SER A 167 4.13 -4.48 7.89
N PRO A 168 5.48 -4.43 8.01
CA PRO A 168 6.28 -3.63 8.94
C PRO A 168 6.63 -2.20 8.48
N GLY A 169 6.00 -1.69 7.41
CA GLY A 169 6.26 -0.36 6.83
C GLY A 169 6.09 0.81 7.82
N THR A 170 5.27 0.60 8.85
CA THR A 170 5.03 1.50 9.99
C THR A 170 6.24 1.66 10.93
N THR A 171 7.32 0.87 10.78
CA THR A 171 8.54 0.96 11.61
C THR A 171 9.02 2.40 11.86
N THR A 172 9.37 2.73 13.10
CA THR A 172 9.74 4.09 13.52
C THR A 172 11.05 4.61 12.91
N ASP A 173 12.10 3.77 12.94
CA ASP A 173 13.46 4.18 12.59
C ASP A 173 13.86 3.84 11.15
N GLY A 174 13.20 2.84 10.56
CA GLY A 174 13.33 2.48 9.14
C GLY A 174 12.57 3.42 8.20
N PHE A 175 12.45 3.01 6.95
CA PHE A 175 11.75 3.76 5.90
C PHE A 175 10.52 3.00 5.41
N GLY A 176 9.33 3.55 5.65
CA GLY A 176 8.12 3.19 4.91
C GLY A 176 8.07 3.97 3.59
N VAL A 177 7.90 3.29 2.46
CA VAL A 177 8.03 3.88 1.12
C VAL A 177 6.71 3.88 0.35
N GLY A 178 6.27 5.07 -0.06
CA GLY A 178 5.14 5.27 -0.97
C GLY A 178 5.55 5.25 -2.45
N SER A 179 4.57 5.15 -3.34
CA SER A 179 4.79 5.05 -4.79
C SER A 179 4.40 6.32 -5.54
N ILE A 180 5.23 6.70 -6.50
CA ILE A 180 4.97 7.74 -7.51
C ILE A 180 5.07 7.08 -8.89
N ASP A 181 4.18 7.47 -9.80
CA ASP A 181 4.17 6.94 -11.15
C ASP A 181 5.36 7.45 -11.95
N ASN A 182 6.00 6.55 -12.70
CA ASN A 182 7.01 6.91 -13.66
C ASN A 182 6.41 7.79 -14.77
N LEU A 183 7.25 8.59 -15.44
CA LEU A 183 6.80 9.48 -16.52
C LEU A 183 6.48 8.71 -17.80
N GLN A 184 7.08 7.54 -17.97
CA GLN A 184 6.95 6.71 -19.15
C GLN A 184 6.80 5.24 -18.75
N THR A 185 6.15 4.48 -19.61
CA THR A 185 5.95 3.04 -19.52
C THR A 185 6.38 2.37 -20.83
N ILE A 186 6.53 1.05 -20.81
CA ILE A 186 6.80 0.22 -21.99
C ILE A 186 5.59 -0.68 -22.23
N GLU A 187 4.95 -0.52 -23.37
CA GLU A 187 3.74 -1.26 -23.74
C GLU A 187 3.85 -1.78 -25.16
N TYR A 188 3.01 -2.76 -25.50
CA TYR A 188 2.81 -3.11 -26.90
C TYR A 188 2.04 -2.01 -27.60
N PHE A 189 2.12 -1.95 -28.93
CA PHE A 189 1.50 -0.84 -29.65
C PHE A 189 0.58 -1.25 -30.81
N ILE A 190 -0.43 -0.41 -31.02
CA ILE A 190 -1.27 -0.38 -32.21
C ILE A 190 -0.88 0.86 -33.00
N SER A 191 -0.81 0.77 -34.32
CA SER A 191 -0.57 1.93 -35.19
C SER A 191 -1.66 2.10 -36.24
N ASP A 192 -2.08 3.34 -36.45
CA ASP A 192 -2.99 3.69 -37.55
C ASP A 192 -2.24 3.95 -38.88
N GLU A 193 -2.99 4.19 -39.97
CA GLU A 193 -2.40 4.53 -41.29
C GLU A 193 -1.62 5.86 -41.28
N ALA A 194 -1.90 6.75 -40.32
CA ALA A 194 -1.17 7.99 -40.11
C ALA A 194 0.09 7.80 -39.23
N LYS A 195 0.37 6.57 -38.79
CA LYS A 195 1.47 6.18 -37.88
C LYS A 195 1.35 6.75 -36.46
N ASN A 196 0.16 7.16 -36.03
CA ASN A 196 -0.09 7.39 -34.61
C ASN A 196 -0.01 6.05 -33.87
N GLN A 197 0.59 6.05 -32.69
CA GLN A 197 0.74 4.86 -31.85
C GLN A 197 -0.15 4.93 -30.62
N TYR A 198 -0.73 3.79 -30.25
CA TYR A 198 -1.58 3.61 -29.08
C TYR A 198 -1.03 2.44 -28.25
N GLY A 199 -0.85 2.65 -26.95
CA GLY A 199 -0.34 1.62 -26.04
C GLY A 199 -1.40 0.58 -25.70
N TYR A 200 -1.00 -0.68 -25.50
CA TYR A 200 -1.88 -1.72 -24.97
C TYR A 200 -1.14 -2.77 -24.14
N LEU A 201 -1.86 -3.36 -23.18
CA LEU A 201 -1.44 -4.53 -22.41
C LEU A 201 -2.19 -5.78 -22.87
N TYR A 202 -1.50 -6.91 -23.07
CA TYR A 202 -2.19 -8.16 -23.41
C TYR A 202 -2.89 -8.77 -22.18
N GLY A 203 -3.76 -9.75 -22.42
CA GLY A 203 -4.55 -10.36 -21.34
C GLY A 203 -3.76 -11.28 -20.40
N ILE A 204 -3.91 -11.10 -19.08
CA ILE A 204 -3.08 -11.76 -18.05
C ILE A 204 -3.31 -13.27 -17.91
N LYS A 205 -4.48 -13.79 -18.36
CA LYS A 205 -4.88 -15.19 -18.13
C LYS A 205 -4.73 -16.06 -19.37
N PHE A 206 -5.08 -15.53 -20.53
CA PHE A 206 -5.14 -16.27 -21.79
C PHE A 206 -4.59 -15.51 -23.00
N GLY A 207 -4.05 -14.31 -22.81
CA GLY A 207 -3.65 -13.43 -23.90
C GLY A 207 -2.17 -13.55 -24.22
N ASP A 208 -1.84 -13.73 -25.48
CA ASP A 208 -0.56 -13.33 -26.06
C ASP A 208 -0.70 -11.91 -26.64
N PRO A 209 0.40 -11.15 -26.80
CA PRO A 209 0.35 -9.93 -27.60
C PRO A 209 -0.12 -10.23 -29.03
N PHE A 210 -0.70 -9.25 -29.70
CA PHE A 210 -1.16 -9.41 -31.07
C PHE A 210 -0.03 -9.86 -32.00
N PRO A 211 -0.22 -10.86 -32.88
CA PRO A 211 0.87 -11.51 -33.61
C PRO A 211 1.26 -10.76 -34.89
N ASN A 212 1.46 -9.44 -34.83
CA ASN A 212 1.77 -8.59 -35.99
C ASN A 212 0.73 -8.70 -37.12
N ILE A 213 -0.49 -8.25 -36.85
CA ILE A 213 -1.59 -8.31 -37.82
C ILE A 213 -2.03 -6.92 -38.27
N THR A 214 -2.60 -6.84 -39.47
CA THR A 214 -3.25 -5.63 -39.96
C THR A 214 -4.73 -5.89 -40.14
N ALA A 215 -5.58 -5.17 -39.41
CA ALA A 215 -7.03 -5.39 -39.40
C ALA A 215 -7.80 -4.08 -39.24
N GLU A 216 -9.08 -4.08 -39.68
CA GLU A 216 -10.01 -3.01 -39.33
C GLU A 216 -10.44 -3.15 -37.86
N ILE A 217 -10.72 -2.02 -37.20
CA ILE A 217 -11.36 -1.98 -35.89
C ILE A 217 -12.85 -1.69 -36.06
N VAL A 218 -13.70 -2.37 -35.28
CA VAL A 218 -15.12 -2.04 -35.14
C VAL A 218 -15.46 -1.72 -33.69
N VAL A 219 -16.24 -0.67 -33.48
CA VAL A 219 -16.66 -0.20 -32.15
C VAL A 219 -18.05 -0.77 -31.87
N ASN A 220 -18.24 -1.50 -30.76
CA ASN A 220 -19.54 -2.10 -30.43
C ASN A 220 -20.58 -1.09 -29.94
N ASN A 221 -20.20 -0.32 -28.91
CA ASN A 221 -20.83 0.85 -28.28
C ASN A 221 -22.37 1.01 -28.41
N PRO A 222 -23.13 0.74 -27.35
CA PRO A 222 -24.31 1.54 -27.03
C PRO A 222 -23.93 2.55 -25.94
N THR A 223 -24.56 3.71 -25.91
CA THR A 223 -24.45 4.73 -24.84
C THR A 223 -24.91 4.26 -23.44
N ALA A 224 -24.82 2.98 -23.11
CA ALA A 224 -25.20 2.37 -21.84
C ALA A 224 -23.97 2.24 -20.94
N VAL A 225 -24.03 2.90 -19.80
CA VAL A 225 -22.96 2.98 -18.80
C VAL A 225 -22.63 1.60 -18.19
N ASP A 226 -23.46 0.56 -18.41
CA ASP A 226 -23.34 -0.70 -17.68
C ASP A 226 -23.11 -1.99 -18.51
N ASP A 227 -23.58 -2.12 -19.77
CA ASP A 227 -23.46 -3.35 -20.59
C ASP A 227 -22.96 -3.07 -22.03
N ASP A 228 -21.63 -3.02 -22.21
CA ASP A 228 -20.99 -3.04 -23.53
C ASP A 228 -20.40 -4.43 -23.84
N GLY A 229 -21.16 -5.26 -24.55
CA GLY A 229 -20.69 -6.55 -25.06
C GLY A 229 -20.87 -7.74 -24.12
N CYS A 230 -21.73 -7.67 -23.10
CA CYS A 230 -22.01 -8.82 -22.24
C CYS A 230 -23.05 -9.76 -22.82
N THR A 231 -24.10 -9.21 -23.43
CA THR A 231 -25.26 -10.01 -23.89
C THR A 231 -25.43 -10.06 -25.40
N LYS A 232 -25.12 -8.97 -26.11
CA LYS A 232 -25.26 -8.85 -27.56
C LYS A 232 -24.27 -7.84 -28.15
N LEU A 233 -23.99 -7.99 -29.44
CA LEU A 233 -23.24 -6.99 -30.21
C LEU A 233 -24.18 -6.16 -31.09
N ASN A 234 -23.87 -4.87 -31.27
CA ASN A 234 -24.63 -3.97 -32.15
C ASN A 234 -23.97 -3.81 -33.53
N VAL A 235 -22.85 -4.50 -33.74
CA VAL A 235 -22.02 -4.41 -34.94
C VAL A 235 -21.64 -5.80 -35.42
N ASN A 236 -21.19 -5.91 -36.67
CA ASN A 236 -20.63 -7.15 -37.21
C ASN A 236 -19.10 -7.15 -37.07
N PRO A 237 -18.52 -7.96 -36.16
CA PRO A 237 -17.07 -8.00 -35.96
C PRO A 237 -16.35 -9.00 -36.85
N LYS A 238 -17.04 -9.69 -37.77
CA LYS A 238 -16.44 -10.77 -38.56
C LYS A 238 -15.18 -10.31 -39.31
N GLY A 239 -14.03 -10.89 -38.96
CA GLY A 239 -12.73 -10.56 -39.56
C GLY A 239 -12.11 -9.24 -39.08
N LYS A 240 -12.66 -8.63 -38.03
CA LYS A 240 -12.22 -7.35 -37.46
C LYS A 240 -11.77 -7.50 -36.01
N VAL A 241 -11.06 -6.51 -35.50
CA VAL A 241 -10.80 -6.36 -34.07
C VAL A 241 -11.95 -5.54 -33.47
N ILE A 242 -12.61 -6.06 -32.44
CA ILE A 242 -13.71 -5.36 -31.77
C ILE A 242 -13.20 -4.61 -30.54
N ILE A 243 -13.68 -3.39 -30.31
CA ILE A 243 -13.37 -2.60 -29.11
C ILE A 243 -14.62 -2.40 -28.23
N PHE A 244 -14.42 -2.55 -26.93
CA PHE A 244 -15.41 -2.37 -25.86
C PHE A 244 -14.94 -1.36 -24.81
N SER A 245 -15.87 -0.70 -24.14
CA SER A 245 -15.64 -0.07 -22.84
C SER A 245 -15.56 -1.12 -21.74
N LEU A 246 -14.70 -0.92 -20.74
CA LEU A 246 -14.78 -1.69 -19.51
C LEU A 246 -16.11 -1.33 -18.79
N GLY A 247 -16.99 -2.32 -18.65
CA GLY A 247 -18.31 -2.17 -18.03
C GLY A 247 -18.44 -2.97 -16.73
N ALA A 248 -19.46 -2.65 -15.93
CA ALA A 248 -19.70 -3.32 -14.65
C ALA A 248 -20.61 -4.57 -14.77
N ALA A 249 -21.35 -4.75 -15.87
CA ALA A 249 -22.30 -5.86 -16.01
C ALA A 249 -21.65 -7.24 -16.20
N CYS A 250 -20.45 -7.32 -16.77
CA CYS A 250 -19.72 -8.57 -16.96
C CYS A 250 -18.20 -8.34 -17.05
N GLY A 251 -17.43 -9.43 -16.96
CA GLY A 251 -15.98 -9.38 -17.09
C GLY A 251 -15.49 -9.41 -18.54
N THR A 252 -14.21 -9.10 -18.72
CA THR A 252 -13.55 -9.06 -20.04
C THR A 252 -13.49 -10.42 -20.76
N ILE A 253 -13.65 -11.54 -20.03
CA ILE A 253 -13.80 -12.88 -20.61
C ILE A 253 -15.09 -12.96 -21.44
N ASP A 254 -16.19 -12.41 -20.91
CA ASP A 254 -17.50 -12.47 -21.57
C ASP A 254 -17.54 -11.54 -22.78
N GLN A 255 -17.01 -10.32 -22.65
CA GLN A 255 -16.89 -9.36 -23.75
C GLN A 255 -16.10 -9.92 -24.94
N CYS A 256 -14.86 -10.36 -24.67
CA CYS A 256 -14.01 -10.92 -25.72
C CYS A 256 -14.53 -12.27 -26.24
N GLY A 257 -15.12 -13.08 -25.37
CA GLY A 257 -15.74 -14.35 -25.72
C GLY A 257 -16.95 -14.18 -26.66
N LEU A 258 -17.77 -13.15 -26.44
CA LEU A 258 -18.88 -12.79 -27.33
C LEU A 258 -18.36 -12.26 -28.67
N GLY A 259 -17.40 -11.33 -28.65
CA GLY A 259 -16.72 -10.84 -29.85
C GLY A 259 -16.23 -11.99 -30.73
N ARG A 260 -15.52 -12.95 -30.14
CA ARG A 260 -15.06 -14.16 -30.84
C ARG A 260 -16.21 -15.00 -31.41
N LYS A 261 -17.28 -15.24 -30.63
CA LYS A 261 -18.44 -16.04 -31.10
C LYS A 261 -19.07 -15.44 -32.35
N GLU A 262 -19.10 -14.12 -32.44
CA GLU A 262 -19.62 -13.37 -33.60
C GLU A 262 -18.57 -13.15 -34.71
N GLY A 263 -17.37 -13.70 -34.57
CA GLY A 263 -16.35 -13.75 -35.61
C GLY A 263 -15.25 -12.69 -35.54
N ALA A 264 -15.12 -11.96 -34.42
CA ALA A 264 -13.97 -11.10 -34.18
C ALA A 264 -12.66 -11.91 -34.24
N ILE A 265 -11.61 -11.29 -34.77
CA ILE A 265 -10.25 -11.86 -34.81
C ILE A 265 -9.33 -11.29 -33.72
N GLY A 266 -9.84 -10.35 -32.92
CA GLY A 266 -9.18 -9.77 -31.77
C GLY A 266 -10.14 -8.92 -30.95
N CYS A 267 -9.77 -8.63 -29.71
CA CYS A 267 -10.59 -7.89 -28.75
C CYS A 267 -9.79 -6.76 -28.10
N LEU A 268 -10.35 -5.57 -27.97
CA LEU A 268 -9.79 -4.47 -27.19
C LEU A 268 -10.80 -4.04 -26.12
N VAL A 269 -10.31 -3.71 -24.93
CA VAL A 269 -11.14 -3.13 -23.87
C VAL A 269 -10.43 -1.90 -23.32
N TYR A 270 -11.07 -0.74 -23.37
CA TYR A 270 -10.51 0.48 -22.78
C TYR A 270 -11.08 0.75 -21.39
N ASN A 271 -10.22 1.26 -20.50
CA ASN A 271 -10.56 1.47 -19.10
C ASN A 271 -11.51 2.67 -18.91
N ASN A 272 -12.12 2.77 -17.73
CA ASN A 272 -12.92 3.92 -17.30
C ASN A 272 -12.21 4.78 -16.23
N ALA A 273 -10.99 4.39 -15.84
CA ALA A 273 -10.10 5.10 -14.93
C ALA A 273 -8.70 5.23 -15.56
N PRO A 274 -7.85 6.18 -15.10
CA PRO A 274 -6.48 6.32 -15.61
C PRO A 274 -5.69 5.01 -15.59
N GLY A 275 -4.95 4.76 -16.68
CA GLY A 275 -4.16 3.54 -16.88
C GLY A 275 -4.88 2.48 -17.73
N PRO A 276 -4.12 1.52 -18.30
CA PRO A 276 -4.68 0.50 -19.19
C PRO A 276 -5.59 -0.48 -18.45
N ALA A 277 -6.65 -0.95 -19.11
CA ALA A 277 -7.52 -1.97 -18.54
C ALA A 277 -6.76 -3.30 -18.36
N ILE A 278 -6.82 -3.90 -17.17
CA ILE A 278 -6.34 -5.27 -16.98
C ILE A 278 -7.41 -6.23 -17.49
N ILE A 279 -7.11 -6.99 -18.53
CA ILE A 279 -8.06 -7.92 -19.14
C ILE A 279 -7.64 -9.37 -18.93
N ASN A 280 -8.60 -10.27 -18.77
CA ASN A 280 -8.31 -11.71 -18.80
C ASN A 280 -8.15 -12.23 -20.25
N GLY A 281 -8.82 -11.60 -21.21
CA GLY A 281 -8.82 -11.97 -22.63
C GLY A 281 -9.68 -13.21 -22.95
N ASP A 282 -9.50 -13.76 -24.15
CA ASP A 282 -10.08 -15.03 -24.61
C ASP A 282 -8.95 -15.93 -25.16
N LYS A 283 -8.99 -17.22 -24.84
CA LYS A 283 -7.93 -18.19 -25.20
C LYS A 283 -7.73 -18.45 -26.71
N LYS A 284 -8.60 -17.94 -27.58
CA LYS A 284 -8.57 -18.22 -29.02
C LYS A 284 -8.35 -16.99 -29.89
N ILE A 285 -8.40 -15.79 -29.33
CA ILE A 285 -8.14 -14.54 -30.06
C ILE A 285 -7.26 -13.60 -29.20
N PRO A 286 -6.32 -12.85 -29.81
CA PRO A 286 -5.54 -11.87 -29.06
C PRO A 286 -6.43 -10.79 -28.47
N GLY A 287 -6.03 -10.29 -27.30
CA GLY A 287 -6.74 -9.27 -26.55
C GLY A 287 -5.81 -8.16 -26.07
N GLY A 288 -6.28 -6.92 -26.07
CA GLY A 288 -5.54 -5.76 -25.55
C GLY A 288 -6.37 -4.86 -24.64
N GLY A 289 -5.87 -4.58 -23.44
CA GLY A 289 -6.36 -3.53 -22.57
C GLY A 289 -5.77 -2.18 -22.95
N LEU A 290 -6.60 -1.14 -22.97
CA LEU A 290 -6.22 0.22 -23.36
C LEU A 290 -6.48 1.22 -22.22
N THR A 291 -5.74 2.32 -22.23
CA THR A 291 -6.06 3.51 -21.43
C THR A 291 -7.38 4.14 -21.91
N PRO A 292 -8.07 4.95 -21.08
CA PRO A 292 -9.21 5.73 -21.55
C PRO A 292 -8.86 6.63 -22.74
N GLU A 293 -7.66 7.21 -22.75
CA GLU A 293 -7.18 8.12 -23.79
C GLU A 293 -6.94 7.41 -25.11
N ASP A 294 -6.23 6.27 -25.09
CA ASP A 294 -5.96 5.47 -26.28
C ASP A 294 -7.24 4.87 -26.85
N GLY A 295 -8.13 4.38 -25.99
CA GLY A 295 -9.46 3.92 -26.38
C GLY A 295 -10.26 5.00 -27.10
N ALA A 296 -10.35 6.19 -26.51
CA ALA A 296 -11.04 7.34 -27.10
C ALA A 296 -10.41 7.78 -28.43
N ALA A 297 -9.07 7.80 -28.51
CA ALA A 297 -8.35 8.19 -29.71
C ALA A 297 -8.56 7.18 -30.86
N ILE A 298 -8.53 5.88 -30.58
CA ILE A 298 -8.85 4.82 -31.55
C ILE A 298 -10.30 4.95 -32.03
N ILE A 299 -11.26 5.16 -31.12
CA ILE A 299 -12.68 5.34 -31.48
C ILE A 299 -12.86 6.56 -32.40
N ALA A 300 -12.17 7.67 -32.11
CA ALA A 300 -12.19 8.85 -32.94
C ALA A 300 -11.59 8.58 -34.34
N ALA A 301 -10.48 7.84 -34.42
CA ALA A 301 -9.85 7.45 -35.68
C ALA A 301 -10.76 6.56 -36.53
N VAL A 302 -11.42 5.56 -35.93
CA VAL A 302 -12.39 4.69 -36.60
C VAL A 302 -13.60 5.49 -37.10
N LYS A 303 -14.11 6.44 -36.30
CA LYS A 303 -15.22 7.30 -36.71
C LYS A 303 -14.86 8.19 -37.91
N ALA A 304 -13.62 8.70 -37.95
CA ALA A 304 -13.13 9.53 -39.04
C ALA A 304 -12.91 8.73 -40.34
N LYS A 305 -12.42 7.48 -40.23
CA LYS A 305 -12.15 6.59 -41.37
C LYS A 305 -12.56 5.14 -41.05
N PRO A 306 -13.83 4.75 -41.28
CA PRO A 306 -14.37 3.45 -40.84
C PRO A 306 -13.70 2.19 -41.43
N HIS A 307 -12.98 2.33 -42.54
CA HIS A 307 -12.28 1.22 -43.23
C HIS A 307 -10.76 1.33 -43.13
N GLN A 308 -10.25 2.24 -42.31
CA GLN A 308 -8.82 2.34 -42.05
C GLN A 308 -8.33 1.05 -41.40
N LYS A 309 -7.15 0.60 -41.82
CA LYS A 309 -6.49 -0.54 -41.19
C LYS A 309 -5.57 -0.09 -40.06
N PHE A 310 -5.52 -0.88 -39.00
CA PHE A 310 -4.62 -0.72 -37.88
C PHE A 310 -3.62 -1.86 -37.87
N PHE A 311 -2.35 -1.56 -37.61
CA PHE A 311 -1.29 -2.54 -37.39
C PHE A 311 -1.17 -2.81 -35.89
N PHE A 312 -1.33 -4.08 -35.50
CA PHE A 312 -1.26 -4.54 -34.11
C PHE A 312 0.06 -5.26 -33.91
N SER A 313 0.94 -4.69 -33.10
CA SER A 313 2.31 -5.14 -32.95
C SER A 313 2.51 -6.06 -31.75
N ASN A 314 3.39 -7.06 -31.87
CA ASN A 314 4.00 -7.78 -30.74
C ASN A 314 5.34 -7.17 -30.30
N ALA A 315 5.76 -6.07 -30.91
CA ALA A 315 6.88 -5.28 -30.41
C ALA A 315 6.37 -4.24 -29.40
N GLN A 316 7.24 -3.87 -28.47
CA GLN A 316 6.96 -2.87 -27.46
C GLN A 316 7.58 -1.52 -27.81
N SER A 317 6.98 -0.44 -27.31
CA SER A 317 7.43 0.94 -27.46
C SER A 317 7.24 1.69 -26.14
N THR A 318 7.81 2.89 -26.04
CA THR A 318 7.66 3.76 -24.88
C THR A 318 6.47 4.68 -25.02
N PHE A 319 5.66 4.79 -23.97
CA PHE A 319 4.49 5.66 -23.91
C PHE A 319 4.56 6.58 -22.69
N SER A 320 4.00 7.78 -22.79
CA SER A 320 3.86 8.68 -21.65
C SER A 320 2.77 8.20 -20.71
N VAL A 321 3.01 8.26 -19.41
CA VAL A 321 2.01 7.93 -18.39
C VAL A 321 1.23 9.18 -18.03
N LEU A 322 -0.11 9.12 -18.12
CA LEU A 322 -0.99 10.26 -17.84
C LEU A 322 -0.82 10.84 -16.42
N THR A 323 -0.65 9.95 -15.44
CA THR A 323 -0.44 10.25 -14.02
C THR A 323 1.05 10.40 -13.66
N GLY A 324 1.95 10.39 -14.65
CA GLY A 324 3.39 10.41 -14.43
C GLY A 324 3.84 11.58 -13.56
N GLY A 325 4.68 11.29 -12.56
CA GLY A 325 5.18 12.28 -11.60
C GLY A 325 4.18 12.66 -10.51
N THR A 326 3.06 11.94 -10.38
CA THR A 326 2.10 12.07 -9.28
C THR A 326 2.07 10.78 -8.45
N PRO A 327 1.58 10.80 -7.20
CA PRO A 327 1.47 9.58 -6.39
C PRO A 327 0.62 8.53 -7.12
N SER A 328 1.08 7.29 -7.11
CA SER A 328 0.34 6.18 -7.72
C SER A 328 -1.01 6.00 -7.03
N SER A 329 -2.08 5.75 -7.79
CA SER A 329 -3.44 5.61 -7.22
C SER A 329 -3.56 4.49 -6.18
N PHE A 330 -2.76 3.44 -6.33
CA PHE A 330 -2.70 2.31 -5.41
C PHE A 330 -1.82 2.56 -4.17
N THR A 331 -1.05 3.65 -4.07
CA THR A 331 -0.15 3.82 -2.92
C THR A 331 -0.97 3.94 -1.64
N SER A 332 -0.73 3.06 -0.67
CA SER A 332 -1.42 3.11 0.62
C SER A 332 -1.18 4.46 1.31
N ALA A 333 -2.28 5.10 1.75
CA ALA A 333 -2.24 6.36 2.47
C ALA A 333 -2.38 6.12 3.97
N SER A 334 -1.54 6.76 4.78
CA SER A 334 -1.46 6.50 6.21
C SER A 334 -1.03 7.73 6.99
N LEU A 335 -1.73 8.05 8.06
CA LEU A 335 -0.99 8.15 9.31
C LEU A 335 -1.10 6.76 9.96
N ASP A 336 -0.17 6.39 10.84
CA ASP A 336 -0.34 5.14 11.60
C ASP A 336 -1.49 5.27 12.61
N GLY A 337 -1.82 4.19 13.32
CA GLY A 337 -2.89 4.16 14.33
C GLY A 337 -2.74 5.22 15.44
N GLU A 338 -1.54 5.79 15.60
CA GLU A 338 -1.21 6.83 16.59
C GLU A 338 -1.00 8.23 15.98
N LEU A 339 -1.38 8.43 14.71
CA LEU A 339 -1.21 9.68 13.96
C LEU A 339 0.25 10.06 13.61
N ASN A 340 1.18 9.09 13.61
CA ASN A 340 2.52 9.31 13.09
C ASN A 340 2.50 9.35 11.55
N ILE A 341 3.37 10.18 10.95
CA ILE A 341 3.44 10.34 9.50
C ILE A 341 3.99 9.08 8.83
N LYS A 342 3.20 8.52 7.91
CA LYS A 342 3.61 7.52 6.91
C LYS A 342 3.05 7.88 5.52
N PRO A 343 3.53 7.31 4.40
CA PRO A 343 4.89 6.80 4.25
C PRO A 343 5.93 7.84 4.73
N ASP A 344 7.17 7.42 4.95
CA ASP A 344 8.24 8.35 5.33
C ASP A 344 8.73 9.19 4.14
N ILE A 345 8.72 8.59 2.95
CA ILE A 345 9.19 9.14 1.69
C ILE A 345 8.58 8.34 0.53
N SER A 346 8.59 8.88 -0.69
CA SER A 346 8.16 8.16 -1.88
C SER A 346 9.26 8.05 -2.93
N ALA A 347 9.17 7.01 -3.76
CA ALA A 347 10.02 6.81 -4.93
C ALA A 347 9.20 6.34 -6.13
N ILE A 348 9.86 6.18 -7.28
CA ILE A 348 9.22 5.66 -8.48
C ILE A 348 8.84 4.20 -8.26
N GLY A 349 7.54 3.89 -8.29
CA GLY A 349 6.99 2.56 -8.08
C GLY A 349 5.87 2.17 -9.04
N GLY A 350 5.27 3.13 -9.75
CA GLY A 350 4.33 2.84 -10.84
C GLY A 350 5.04 2.73 -12.19
N TYR A 351 4.63 1.75 -13.01
CA TYR A 351 5.12 1.54 -14.38
C TYR A 351 6.64 1.36 -14.47
N VAL A 352 7.22 0.51 -13.62
CA VAL A 352 8.67 0.31 -13.52
C VAL A 352 9.12 -0.86 -14.38
N TYR A 353 9.97 -0.57 -15.38
CA TYR A 353 10.63 -1.58 -16.20
C TYR A 353 11.85 -2.15 -15.48
N SER A 354 11.90 -3.47 -15.29
CA SER A 354 12.99 -4.16 -14.60
C SER A 354 13.15 -5.61 -15.11
N THR A 355 14.00 -6.38 -14.45
CA THR A 355 14.27 -7.80 -14.72
C THR A 355 13.13 -8.71 -14.26
N LEU A 356 12.92 -9.80 -14.97
CA LEU A 356 12.03 -10.90 -14.61
C LEU A 356 12.78 -12.24 -14.75
N PRO A 357 12.26 -13.34 -14.19
CA PRO A 357 12.79 -14.67 -14.46
C PRO A 357 12.70 -15.04 -15.95
N ALA A 358 13.42 -16.10 -16.33
CA ALA A 358 13.41 -16.56 -17.72
C ALA A 358 12.03 -17.08 -18.17
N ILE A 359 11.27 -17.65 -17.24
CA ILE A 359 9.90 -18.14 -17.49
C ILE A 359 8.93 -17.00 -17.85
N ASP A 360 9.21 -15.78 -17.41
CA ASP A 360 8.40 -14.57 -17.64
C ASP A 360 9.05 -13.60 -18.65
N GLY A 361 9.95 -14.08 -19.49
CA GLY A 361 10.48 -13.28 -20.59
C GLY A 361 11.62 -12.31 -20.22
N TYR A 362 12.28 -12.50 -19.07
CA TYR A 362 13.49 -11.79 -18.62
C TYR A 362 13.34 -10.30 -18.26
N TYR A 363 12.41 -9.58 -18.85
CA TYR A 363 12.18 -8.17 -18.54
C TYR A 363 10.70 -7.83 -18.65
N GLY A 364 10.22 -6.91 -17.82
CA GLY A 364 8.83 -6.49 -17.85
C GLY A 364 8.58 -5.25 -17.01
N VAL A 365 7.37 -4.72 -17.14
CA VAL A 365 6.88 -3.58 -16.36
C VAL A 365 6.03 -4.11 -15.21
N ASP A 366 6.29 -3.62 -14.01
CA ASP A 366 5.47 -3.89 -12.83
C ASP A 366 5.18 -2.60 -12.06
N SER A 367 4.14 -2.61 -11.23
CA SER A 367 3.70 -1.45 -10.45
C SER A 367 3.37 -1.82 -9.01
N GLY A 368 3.93 -1.07 -8.07
CA GLY A 368 3.67 -1.24 -6.64
C GLY A 368 4.59 -0.39 -5.79
N THR A 369 4.21 -0.15 -4.53
CA THR A 369 5.17 0.32 -3.51
C THR A 369 6.33 -0.66 -3.34
N SER A 370 6.12 -1.93 -3.72
CA SER A 370 7.14 -2.96 -3.93
C SER A 370 8.27 -2.57 -4.88
N MET A 371 8.03 -1.70 -5.86
CA MET A 371 9.05 -1.21 -6.79
C MET A 371 9.69 0.10 -6.30
N ALA A 372 8.93 0.92 -5.56
CA ALA A 372 9.47 2.13 -4.92
C ALA A 372 10.46 1.80 -3.78
N CYS A 373 10.17 0.76 -2.98
CA CYS A 373 11.01 0.29 -1.89
C CYS A 373 12.47 -0.02 -2.31
N PRO A 374 12.75 -0.88 -3.31
CA PRO A 374 14.11 -1.15 -3.79
C PRO A 374 14.77 0.07 -4.43
N TYR A 375 14.01 1.01 -4.98
CA TYR A 375 14.56 2.28 -5.47
C TYR A 375 15.21 3.09 -4.32
N ILE A 376 14.53 3.19 -3.17
CA ILE A 376 15.09 3.83 -1.97
C ILE A 376 16.31 3.05 -1.46
N ALA A 377 16.28 1.72 -1.48
CA ALA A 377 17.43 0.90 -1.08
C ALA A 377 18.66 1.19 -1.95
N GLY A 378 18.50 1.24 -3.28
CA GLY A 378 19.58 1.64 -4.19
C GLY A 378 20.05 3.08 -3.96
N ALA A 379 19.13 4.01 -3.69
CA ALA A 379 19.48 5.41 -3.38
C ALA A 379 20.30 5.54 -2.09
N LEU A 380 19.96 4.77 -1.06
CA LEU A 380 20.75 4.68 0.17
C LEU A 380 22.13 4.07 -0.09
N ALA A 381 22.24 3.05 -0.94
CA ALA A 381 23.52 2.46 -1.31
C ALA A 381 24.44 3.49 -2.01
N LEU A 382 23.91 4.28 -2.95
CA LEU A 382 24.65 5.39 -3.57
C LEU A 382 25.10 6.44 -2.55
N TYR A 383 24.24 6.77 -1.59
CA TYR A 383 24.60 7.69 -0.51
C TYR A 383 25.74 7.14 0.35
N ILE A 384 25.64 5.88 0.79
CA ILE A 384 26.67 5.22 1.62
C ILE A 384 27.99 5.15 0.86
N GLN A 385 27.97 4.86 -0.45
CA GLN A 385 29.17 4.89 -1.29
C GLN A 385 29.82 6.29 -1.29
N ALA A 386 29.02 7.35 -1.42
CA ALA A 386 29.53 8.71 -1.56
C ALA A 386 29.93 9.37 -0.23
N LYS A 387 29.27 9.02 0.88
CA LYS A 387 29.37 9.73 2.17
C LYS A 387 29.75 8.84 3.36
N GLY A 388 29.87 7.54 3.15
CA GLY A 388 30.03 6.56 4.21
C GLY A 388 28.72 6.27 4.94
N HIS A 389 28.73 5.19 5.73
CA HIS A 389 27.59 4.77 6.52
C HIS A 389 27.26 5.79 7.63
N GLN A 390 25.97 6.00 7.89
CA GLN A 390 25.46 6.88 8.95
C GLN A 390 24.40 6.14 9.78
N THR A 391 23.94 6.71 10.89
CA THR A 391 22.82 6.12 11.64
C THR A 391 21.52 6.21 10.84
N GLY A 392 20.61 5.25 11.03
CA GLY A 392 19.31 5.26 10.35
C GLY A 392 18.52 6.56 10.50
N PRO A 393 18.34 7.10 11.73
CA PRO A 393 17.70 8.39 11.94
C PRO A 393 18.38 9.53 11.17
N ARG A 394 19.72 9.51 11.07
CA ARG A 394 20.47 10.52 10.31
C ARG A 394 20.20 10.42 8.82
N LEU A 395 20.21 9.22 8.25
CA LEU A 395 19.87 8.99 6.84
C LEU A 395 18.44 9.41 6.55
N LYS A 396 17.49 9.04 7.42
CA LYS A 396 16.08 9.42 7.32
C LYS A 396 15.91 10.93 7.27
N THR A 397 16.55 11.67 8.18
CA THR A 397 16.55 13.14 8.16
C THR A 397 17.10 13.72 6.86
N ILE A 398 18.23 13.22 6.36
CA ILE A 398 18.85 13.73 5.13
C ILE A 398 17.92 13.50 3.93
N PHE A 399 17.38 12.29 3.79
CA PHE A 399 16.53 11.95 2.66
C PHE A 399 15.19 12.71 2.71
N GLN A 400 14.55 12.80 3.88
CA GLN A 400 13.31 13.55 4.03
C GLN A 400 13.50 15.06 3.82
N ASN A 401 14.58 15.66 4.34
CA ASN A 401 14.82 17.09 4.13
C ASN A 401 15.04 17.47 2.66
N ASN A 402 15.52 16.55 1.84
CA ASN A 402 15.87 16.81 0.45
C ASN A 402 14.86 16.27 -0.57
N ALA A 403 13.89 15.47 -0.12
CA ALA A 403 12.78 15.01 -0.93
C ALA A 403 11.92 16.17 -1.47
N LYS A 404 11.24 15.93 -2.58
CA LYS A 404 10.43 16.94 -3.30
C LYS A 404 8.96 16.53 -3.29
N PRO A 405 8.08 17.28 -2.62
CA PRO A 405 6.64 17.04 -2.69
C PRO A 405 6.16 17.13 -4.13
N VAL A 406 5.40 16.12 -4.57
CA VAL A 406 4.73 16.11 -5.87
C VAL A 406 3.26 16.49 -5.73
N LYS A 407 2.67 16.92 -6.84
CA LYS A 407 1.24 17.26 -6.92
C LYS A 407 0.39 16.01 -7.05
N ASN A 408 -0.83 16.08 -6.55
CA ASN A 408 -1.81 15.05 -6.88
C ASN A 408 -2.22 15.19 -8.36
N TYR A 409 -2.63 14.09 -8.99
CA TYR A 409 -3.14 14.12 -10.36
C TYR A 409 -4.29 15.12 -10.50
N GLN A 410 -4.24 15.95 -11.54
CA GLN A 410 -5.22 17.04 -11.80
C GLN A 410 -5.40 18.05 -10.65
N SER A 411 -4.44 18.17 -9.74
CA SER A 411 -4.45 19.16 -8.67
C SER A 411 -3.33 20.19 -8.82
N GLU A 412 -3.60 21.44 -8.46
CA GLU A 412 -2.55 22.46 -8.34
C GLU A 412 -1.75 22.34 -7.04
N TYR A 413 -2.27 21.60 -6.06
CA TYR A 413 -1.70 21.42 -4.72
C TYR A 413 -0.80 20.19 -4.66
N ALA A 414 0.19 20.23 -3.76
CA ALA A 414 0.93 19.02 -3.38
C ALA A 414 -0.03 17.98 -2.81
N ALA A 415 0.21 16.70 -3.10
CA ALA A 415 -0.56 15.61 -2.50
C ALA A 415 -0.36 15.60 -0.98
N HIS A 416 -1.38 15.12 -0.25
CA HIS A 416 -1.36 15.07 1.21
C HIS A 416 -0.14 14.31 1.73
N VAL A 417 0.44 14.76 2.85
CA VAL A 417 1.65 14.14 3.42
C VAL A 417 1.43 12.65 3.73
N ALA A 418 0.23 12.29 4.20
CA ALA A 418 -0.13 10.89 4.46
C ALA A 418 -0.14 9.99 3.19
N VAL A 419 0.00 10.55 1.98
CA VAL A 419 0.07 9.79 0.71
C VAL A 419 1.52 9.66 0.22
N GLN A 420 2.38 10.66 0.47
CA GLN A 420 3.72 10.73 -0.13
C GLN A 420 4.88 10.97 0.84
N GLY A 421 4.59 11.12 2.14
CA GLY A 421 5.57 11.43 3.16
C GLY A 421 6.28 12.75 2.88
N ALA A 422 7.61 12.71 2.90
CA ALA A 422 8.43 13.87 2.50
C ALA A 422 8.40 14.19 0.99
N GLY A 423 7.79 13.34 0.17
CA GLY A 423 7.71 13.45 -1.29
C GLY A 423 8.70 12.55 -2.03
N LEU A 424 8.89 12.82 -3.32
CA LEU A 424 9.78 12.08 -4.19
C LEU A 424 11.24 12.21 -3.74
N VAL A 425 11.92 11.07 -3.58
CA VAL A 425 13.34 11.01 -3.25
C VAL A 425 14.20 11.81 -4.24
N ASN A 426 15.16 12.57 -3.72
CA ASN A 426 16.17 13.26 -4.52
C ASN A 426 17.58 12.90 -4.00
N VAL A 427 18.17 11.89 -4.63
CA VAL A 427 19.45 11.30 -4.23
C VAL A 427 20.61 12.29 -4.41
N TYR A 428 20.57 13.08 -5.48
CA TYR A 428 21.61 14.08 -5.77
C TYR A 428 21.67 15.15 -4.67
N ASP A 429 20.52 15.74 -4.33
CA ASP A 429 20.43 16.73 -3.26
C ASP A 429 20.80 16.11 -1.92
N ALA A 430 20.33 14.89 -1.62
CA ALA A 430 20.68 14.18 -0.39
C ALA A 430 22.21 14.00 -0.24
N ILE A 431 22.92 13.60 -1.32
CA ILE A 431 24.38 13.46 -1.32
C ILE A 431 25.07 14.83 -1.22
N LYS A 432 24.52 15.88 -1.84
CA LYS A 432 25.11 17.23 -1.77
C LYS A 432 24.79 17.97 -0.48
N ALA A 433 23.77 17.53 0.27
CA ALA A 433 23.34 18.16 1.49
C ALA A 433 24.44 18.18 2.54
N ASN A 434 24.70 19.37 3.06
CA ASN A 434 25.62 19.60 4.16
C ASN A 434 24.88 20.16 5.39
N ASN A 435 23.71 20.75 5.17
CA ASN A 435 22.83 21.31 6.19
C ASN A 435 21.58 20.44 6.32
N TRP A 436 20.93 20.48 7.48
CA TRP A 436 19.73 19.69 7.75
C TRP A 436 18.87 20.33 8.83
N VAL A 437 17.64 19.85 8.95
CA VAL A 437 16.68 20.25 9.99
C VAL A 437 16.19 19.01 10.72
N SER A 438 16.23 19.06 12.05
CA SER A 438 15.75 17.97 12.92
C SER A 438 14.75 18.49 13.96
N PRO A 439 13.66 17.76 14.28
CA PRO A 439 13.22 16.52 13.63
C PRO A 439 12.86 16.75 12.15
N SER A 440 12.97 15.70 11.33
CA SER A 440 12.71 15.77 9.88
C SER A 440 11.24 15.61 9.51
N THR A 441 10.38 15.28 10.47
CA THR A 441 8.92 15.25 10.36
C THR A 441 8.30 15.83 11.63
N LEU A 442 7.06 16.32 11.53
CA LEU A 442 6.30 16.87 12.66
C LEU A 442 4.89 16.26 12.69
N SER A 443 4.71 15.14 13.39
CA SER A 443 3.39 14.63 13.72
C SER A 443 2.77 15.48 14.83
N LEU A 444 1.69 16.17 14.49
CA LEU A 444 1.07 17.20 15.34
C LEU A 444 0.00 16.63 16.29
N ASN A 445 -0.23 15.32 16.22
CA ASN A 445 -1.32 14.63 16.91
C ASN A 445 -2.69 15.25 16.53
N ASP A 446 -3.72 15.02 17.33
CA ASP A 446 -5.01 15.69 17.24
C ASP A 446 -5.01 17.05 17.95
N THR A 447 -6.03 17.88 17.71
CA THR A 447 -6.11 19.20 18.37
C THR A 447 -6.37 19.14 19.89
N ALA A 448 -6.77 17.99 20.44
CA ALA A 448 -6.96 17.80 21.87
C ALA A 448 -5.63 17.55 22.61
N ASN A 449 -4.66 16.93 21.94
CA ASN A 449 -3.37 16.50 22.47
C ASN A 449 -2.18 17.22 21.80
N THR A 450 -2.43 18.12 20.85
CA THR A 450 -1.39 18.86 20.14
C THR A 450 -0.54 19.71 21.10
N GLN A 451 0.76 19.78 20.83
CA GLN A 451 1.67 20.62 21.59
C GLN A 451 1.45 22.11 21.31
N LYS A 452 1.65 22.97 22.31
CA LYS A 452 1.57 24.44 22.15
C LYS A 452 2.58 24.99 21.12
N SER A 453 3.73 24.35 21.02
CA SER A 453 4.78 24.71 20.07
C SER A 453 5.68 23.50 19.80
N TYR A 454 6.14 23.40 18.56
CA TYR A 454 7.03 22.37 18.06
C TYR A 454 8.39 22.99 17.76
N ARG A 455 9.45 22.41 18.32
CA ARG A 455 10.81 22.90 18.13
C ARG A 455 11.53 22.13 17.04
N VAL A 456 12.10 22.87 16.09
CA VAL A 456 13.05 22.34 15.11
C VAL A 456 14.42 22.98 15.29
N THR A 457 15.47 22.24 14.96
CA THR A 457 16.86 22.71 14.98
C THR A 457 17.39 22.69 13.56
N ILE A 458 17.83 23.85 13.07
CA ILE A 458 18.51 24.00 11.79
C ILE A 458 20.01 23.88 12.05
N TYR A 459 20.67 22.96 11.36
CA TYR A 459 22.09 22.71 11.46
C TYR A 459 22.80 23.21 10.21
N ASN A 460 23.83 24.02 10.43
CA ASN A 460 24.69 24.53 9.38
C ASN A 460 26.10 23.94 9.52
N ASN A 461 26.46 23.03 8.62
CA ASN A 461 27.81 22.48 8.55
C ASN A 461 28.67 23.20 7.50
N GLU A 462 28.24 24.35 6.99
CA GLU A 462 29.08 25.20 6.15
C GLU A 462 30.14 25.95 6.96
N ALA A 463 31.19 26.38 6.27
CA ALA A 463 32.21 27.28 6.82
C ALA A 463 31.74 28.75 6.91
N LYS A 464 30.56 29.06 6.37
CA LYS A 464 29.94 30.39 6.39
C LYS A 464 28.54 30.31 7.00
N SER A 465 28.04 31.44 7.50
CA SER A 465 26.66 31.53 7.96
C SER A 465 25.67 31.34 6.80
N VAL A 466 24.54 30.69 7.08
CA VAL A 466 23.42 30.55 6.14
C VAL A 466 22.17 31.16 6.77
N THR A 467 21.47 32.01 6.01
CA THR A 467 20.18 32.58 6.41
C THR A 467 19.07 31.85 5.69
N TYR A 468 18.11 31.31 6.43
CA TYR A 468 16.93 30.62 5.90
C TYR A 468 15.70 31.51 6.04
N LYS A 469 14.93 31.63 4.95
CA LYS A 469 13.55 32.12 4.97
C LYS A 469 12.62 30.93 5.17
N LEU A 470 11.81 30.99 6.21
CA LEU A 470 10.83 29.95 6.51
C LEU A 470 9.49 30.28 5.86
N SER A 471 8.79 29.26 5.36
CA SER A 471 7.42 29.39 4.85
C SER A 471 6.62 28.11 5.09
N ASN A 472 5.30 28.24 5.21
CA ASN A 472 4.36 27.14 5.25
C ASN A 472 3.85 26.84 3.83
N ALA A 473 3.92 25.59 3.40
CA ALA A 473 3.32 25.08 2.17
C ALA A 473 2.29 24.00 2.52
N PRO A 474 1.03 24.38 2.84
CA PRO A 474 -0.01 23.42 3.23
C PRO A 474 -0.52 22.61 2.02
N THR A 475 -1.01 21.40 2.29
CA THR A 475 -1.77 20.59 1.31
C THR A 475 -3.27 20.72 1.58
N LEU A 476 -4.11 20.26 0.65
CA LEU A 476 -5.56 20.16 0.89
C LEU A 476 -5.83 19.36 2.17
N THR A 477 -6.85 19.77 2.94
CA THR A 477 -7.33 19.01 4.10
C THR A 477 -8.21 17.87 3.61
N ALA A 478 -8.03 16.67 4.14
CA ALA A 478 -8.86 15.52 3.84
C ALA A 478 -9.96 15.35 4.90
N ILE A 479 -11.18 15.07 4.44
CA ILE A 479 -12.33 14.78 5.31
C ILE A 479 -12.76 13.34 5.01
N ASP A 480 -12.59 12.48 6.01
CA ASP A 480 -12.75 11.02 5.85
C ASP A 480 -14.08 10.51 6.40
N PHE A 481 -14.95 11.39 6.88
CA PHE A 481 -16.24 11.03 7.47
C PHE A 481 -17.37 11.88 6.91
N GLU A 482 -18.55 11.27 6.86
CA GLU A 482 -19.81 11.95 6.62
C GLU A 482 -20.56 12.18 7.94
N ALA A 483 -21.37 13.24 7.99
CA ALA A 483 -22.10 13.59 9.20
C ALA A 483 -23.07 12.47 9.61
N GLY A 484 -22.80 11.84 10.75
CA GLY A 484 -23.65 10.79 11.32
C GLY A 484 -23.44 9.42 10.69
N ASN A 485 -22.33 9.20 9.99
CA ASN A 485 -21.83 7.90 9.57
C ASN A 485 -20.58 7.58 10.40
N ASP A 486 -20.51 6.37 10.94
CA ASP A 486 -19.36 5.92 11.74
C ASP A 486 -18.31 5.22 10.89
N MET A 487 -18.58 4.86 9.64
CA MET A 487 -17.60 4.26 8.74
C MET A 487 -16.78 5.33 8.01
N MET A 488 -15.46 5.16 8.00
CA MET A 488 -14.54 5.97 7.21
C MET A 488 -14.73 5.79 5.71
N LEU A 489 -14.62 6.90 4.97
CA LEU A 489 -14.68 6.96 3.51
C LEU A 489 -13.47 6.26 2.86
N ASP A 490 -13.73 5.41 1.87
CA ASP A 490 -12.70 4.85 0.98
C ASP A 490 -12.10 5.96 0.08
N ALA A 491 -12.88 7.00 -0.24
CA ALA A 491 -12.43 8.16 -1.00
C ALA A 491 -12.60 9.45 -0.18
N PRO A 492 -11.54 9.90 0.52
CA PRO A 492 -11.53 11.15 1.26
C PRO A 492 -11.95 12.37 0.43
N ASN A 493 -12.74 13.24 1.04
CA ASN A 493 -13.10 14.52 0.44
C ASN A 493 -11.99 15.55 0.71
N TYR A 494 -11.22 15.89 -0.33
CA TYR A 494 -10.18 16.92 -0.25
C TYR A 494 -10.77 18.32 -0.43
N VAL A 495 -10.50 19.21 0.53
CA VAL A 495 -11.06 20.57 0.55
C VAL A 495 -9.98 21.65 0.65
N VAL A 496 -10.28 22.82 0.07
CA VAL A 496 -9.46 24.04 0.17
C VAL A 496 -9.69 24.70 1.54
N ASP A 497 -9.13 24.07 2.57
CA ASP A 497 -9.00 24.57 3.93
C ASP A 497 -7.64 24.13 4.46
N PHE A 498 -6.90 25.03 5.10
CA PHE A 498 -5.46 24.82 5.33
C PHE A 498 -5.07 25.11 6.78
N ALA A 499 -4.14 24.29 7.29
CA ALA A 499 -3.42 24.63 8.50
C ALA A 499 -2.44 25.79 8.23
N THR A 500 -2.24 26.62 9.24
CA THR A 500 -1.24 27.71 9.19
C THR A 500 -0.13 27.45 10.20
N ALA A 501 1.08 27.93 9.91
CA ALA A 501 2.22 27.85 10.82
C ALA A 501 2.76 29.25 11.09
N LYS A 502 3.01 29.55 12.36
CA LYS A 502 3.69 30.75 12.83
C LYS A 502 5.07 30.37 13.36
N PHE A 503 6.08 31.11 12.92
CA PHE A 503 7.48 30.88 13.32
C PHE A 503 7.90 31.87 14.40
N SER A 504 8.80 31.47 15.29
CA SER A 504 9.46 32.39 16.23
C SER A 504 10.34 33.43 15.52
N GLY A 505 10.65 33.24 14.23
CA GLY A 505 11.23 34.22 13.33
C GLY A 505 11.20 33.75 11.88
N ASP A 506 10.94 34.67 10.95
CA ASP A 506 10.78 34.35 9.52
C ASP A 506 12.12 34.22 8.78
N LEU A 507 13.16 34.88 9.30
CA LEU A 507 14.53 34.80 8.80
C LEU A 507 15.46 34.31 9.90
N ILE A 508 16.06 33.14 9.67
CA ILE A 508 16.90 32.46 10.65
C ILE A 508 18.31 32.35 10.11
N THR A 509 19.21 33.19 10.64
CA THR A 509 20.64 33.08 10.38
C THR A 509 21.27 32.07 11.33
N VAL A 510 21.89 31.05 10.77
CA VAL A 510 22.68 30.02 11.48
C VAL A 510 24.15 30.27 11.18
N GLY A 511 24.97 30.44 12.21
CA GLY A 511 26.41 30.68 12.07
C GLY A 511 27.14 29.48 11.43
N PRO A 512 28.40 29.63 11.02
CA PRO A 512 29.20 28.53 10.48
C PRO A 512 29.38 27.43 11.54
N LYS A 513 29.34 26.16 11.12
CA LYS A 513 29.51 24.98 11.99
C LYS A 513 28.68 25.05 13.29
N SER A 514 27.45 25.55 13.17
CA SER A 514 26.59 25.81 14.32
C SER A 514 25.15 25.40 14.04
N GLN A 515 24.29 25.54 15.05
CA GLN A 515 22.88 25.22 14.96
C GLN A 515 22.04 26.32 15.59
N LYS A 516 20.78 26.43 15.16
CA LYS A 516 19.80 27.34 15.77
C LYS A 516 18.43 26.70 15.83
N THR A 517 17.74 26.91 16.94
CA THR A 517 16.38 26.41 17.16
C THR A 517 15.35 27.43 16.67
N VAL A 518 14.23 26.91 16.17
CA VAL A 518 13.05 27.68 15.80
C VAL A 518 11.84 26.99 16.42
N ASP A 519 10.99 27.79 17.05
CA ASP A 519 9.72 27.31 17.60
C ASP A 519 8.61 27.61 16.58
N ILE A 520 7.77 26.61 16.33
CA ILE A 520 6.68 26.65 15.35
C ILE A 520 5.37 26.40 16.08
N THR A 521 4.37 27.24 15.83
CA THR A 521 3.00 27.04 16.34
C THR A 521 2.05 26.85 15.17
N PHE A 522 1.27 25.78 15.21
CA PHE A 522 0.30 25.45 14.18
C PHE A 522 -1.11 25.88 14.59
N THR A 523 -1.88 26.34 13.63
CA THR A 523 -3.34 26.52 13.77
C THR A 523 -4.02 25.57 12.80
N PRO A 524 -4.97 24.72 13.26
CA PRO A 524 -5.67 23.78 12.39
C PRO A 524 -6.56 24.52 11.37
N PRO A 525 -7.00 23.85 10.28
CA PRO A 525 -7.87 24.44 9.27
C PRO A 525 -9.14 25.05 9.89
N PRO A 526 -9.49 26.31 9.61
CA PRO A 526 -10.57 27.00 10.31
C PRO A 526 -11.99 26.55 9.93
N LYS A 527 -12.23 26.12 8.69
CA LYS A 527 -13.59 25.89 8.16
C LYS A 527 -14.09 24.47 8.43
N SER A 528 -13.24 23.46 8.26
CA SER A 528 -13.62 22.05 8.37
C SER A 528 -14.04 21.71 9.80
N SER A 529 -15.17 21.02 9.97
CA SER A 529 -15.73 20.70 11.29
C SER A 529 -14.90 19.65 12.02
N ALA A 530 -14.57 19.88 13.30
CA ALA A 530 -13.87 18.91 14.15
C ALA A 530 -14.66 17.60 14.36
N LYS A 531 -15.98 17.60 14.09
CA LYS A 531 -16.82 16.39 14.18
C LYS A 531 -16.64 15.41 13.03
N LEU A 532 -15.98 15.84 11.94
CA LEU A 532 -15.67 15.00 10.78
C LEU A 532 -14.19 14.58 10.77
N PHE A 533 -13.49 14.81 11.88
CA PHE A 533 -12.08 14.55 12.10
C PHE A 533 -11.13 14.87 10.92
N PRO A 534 -11.13 16.11 10.41
CA PRO A 534 -10.33 16.46 9.24
C PRO A 534 -8.83 16.20 9.45
N LEU A 535 -8.20 15.49 8.52
CA LEU A 535 -6.74 15.32 8.47
C LEU A 535 -6.13 16.46 7.67
N PHE A 536 -5.18 17.17 8.27
CA PHE A 536 -4.51 18.30 7.64
C PHE A 536 -3.00 18.07 7.62
N SER A 537 -2.33 18.57 6.58
CA SER A 537 -0.89 18.43 6.46
C SER A 537 -0.26 19.52 5.59
N GLY A 538 1.06 19.49 5.50
CA GLY A 538 1.86 20.43 4.73
C GLY A 538 3.35 20.26 4.95
N TYR A 539 4.11 21.23 4.49
CA TYR A 539 5.55 21.27 4.62
C TYR A 539 6.01 22.61 5.19
N ILE A 540 6.92 22.57 6.16
CA ILE A 540 7.73 23.73 6.51
C ILE A 540 8.93 23.76 5.60
N VAL A 541 9.06 24.87 4.85
CA VAL A 541 10.10 25.05 3.82
C VAL A 541 11.16 25.99 4.35
N PHE A 542 12.42 25.54 4.34
CA PHE A 542 13.58 26.31 4.77
C PHE A 542 14.38 26.74 3.53
N THR A 543 14.10 27.92 3.01
CA THR A 543 14.70 28.42 1.77
C THR A 543 15.98 29.22 2.06
N PRO A 544 17.18 28.74 1.68
CA PRO A 544 18.42 29.48 1.91
C PRO A 544 18.46 30.77 1.06
N GLN A 545 18.78 31.91 1.68
CA GLN A 545 18.78 33.24 1.03
C GLN A 545 20.16 33.66 0.50
N ASN A 546 21.23 33.29 1.22
CA ASN A 546 22.60 33.73 0.94
C ASN A 546 23.53 32.59 0.52
N ALA A 547 22.97 31.41 0.25
CA ALA A 547 23.75 30.29 -0.23
C ALA A 547 23.97 30.45 -1.74
N GLY A 548 25.07 29.91 -2.28
CA GLY A 548 25.34 29.97 -3.72
C GLY A 548 24.17 29.38 -4.54
N LYS A 549 24.12 29.67 -5.85
CA LYS A 549 23.02 29.28 -6.78
C LYS A 549 22.61 27.79 -6.78
N ALA A 550 23.35 26.92 -6.09
CA ALA A 550 23.12 25.48 -5.99
C ALA A 550 22.40 25.02 -4.70
N ALA A 551 22.05 25.92 -3.76
CA ALA A 551 21.45 25.51 -2.50
C ALA A 551 19.93 25.31 -2.63
N THR A 552 19.48 24.07 -2.41
CA THR A 552 18.06 23.71 -2.49
C THR A 552 17.36 23.90 -1.14
N PRO A 553 16.05 24.23 -1.13
CA PRO A 553 15.29 24.31 0.11
C PRO A 553 15.25 22.96 0.83
N LEU A 554 15.32 23.01 2.16
CA LEU A 554 15.06 21.85 3.00
C LEU A 554 13.58 21.80 3.38
N MET A 555 13.00 20.60 3.44
CA MET A 555 11.59 20.38 3.74
C MET A 555 11.42 19.62 5.06
N VAL A 556 10.38 19.96 5.82
CA VAL A 556 9.93 19.18 6.97
C VAL A 556 8.42 18.99 6.85
N PRO A 557 7.92 17.80 6.47
CA PRO A 557 6.49 17.52 6.47
C PRO A 557 5.89 17.59 7.88
N TYR A 558 4.64 18.03 7.96
CA TYR A 558 3.82 17.97 9.16
C TYR A 558 2.43 17.43 8.82
N ALA A 559 1.79 16.77 9.78
CA ALA A 559 0.40 16.31 9.66
C ALA A 559 -0.26 16.23 11.03
N GLY A 560 -1.58 16.39 11.08
CA GLY A 560 -2.37 16.22 12.30
C GLY A 560 -3.86 16.07 12.00
N ALA A 561 -4.64 15.81 13.04
CA ALA A 561 -6.08 15.66 12.96
C ALA A 561 -6.80 16.78 13.72
N LYS A 562 -7.89 17.32 13.16
CA LYS A 562 -8.73 18.30 13.86
C LYS A 562 -9.85 17.57 14.61
N GLY A 563 -9.89 17.73 15.93
CA GLY A 563 -10.81 17.02 16.83
C GLY A 563 -10.09 16.36 18.00
N SER A 564 -10.74 15.36 18.58
CA SER A 564 -10.20 14.45 19.60
C SER A 564 -10.22 13.05 19.01
N TRP A 565 -9.05 12.51 18.68
CA TRP A 565 -8.87 11.17 18.11
C TRP A 565 -9.43 10.08 19.03
N LYS A 566 -9.37 10.30 20.35
CA LYS A 566 -10.00 9.44 21.36
C LYS A 566 -11.51 9.25 21.18
N GLU A 567 -12.19 10.20 20.54
CA GLU A 567 -13.63 10.16 20.27
C GLU A 567 -13.97 9.57 18.89
N MET A 568 -12.97 9.14 18.12
CA MET A 568 -13.24 8.48 16.85
C MET A 568 -13.97 7.15 17.05
N PRO A 569 -14.94 6.81 16.17
CA PRO A 569 -15.54 5.48 16.15
C PRO A 569 -14.47 4.41 15.89
N ILE A 570 -14.35 3.46 16.81
CA ILE A 570 -13.59 2.23 16.58
C ILE A 570 -14.41 1.30 15.69
N PHE A 571 -15.69 1.11 16.03
CA PHE A 571 -16.61 0.27 15.30
C PHE A 571 -17.61 1.10 14.49
N ASN A 572 -17.97 0.61 13.30
CA ASN A 572 -19.12 1.12 12.58
C ASN A 572 -20.41 0.63 13.25
N ILE A 573 -21.11 1.52 13.95
CA ILE A 573 -22.40 1.20 14.57
C ILE A 573 -23.58 1.91 13.91
N LYS A 574 -23.28 2.93 13.10
CA LYS A 574 -24.27 3.70 12.35
C LYS A 574 -23.74 3.98 10.94
N ASP A 575 -24.36 3.34 9.95
CA ASP A 575 -24.10 3.60 8.55
C ASP A 575 -25.42 3.93 7.81
N PRO A 576 -25.69 5.22 7.51
CA PRO A 576 -26.91 5.63 6.83
C PRO A 576 -27.01 5.13 5.38
N ARG A 577 -25.94 4.55 4.83
CA ARG A 577 -25.89 3.99 3.46
C ARG A 577 -26.29 2.51 3.42
N GLY A 578 -26.56 1.92 4.59
CA GLY A 578 -26.92 0.51 4.71
C GLY A 578 -25.72 -0.44 4.75
N GLY A 579 -24.54 0.08 5.11
CA GLY A 579 -23.34 -0.73 5.34
C GLY A 579 -23.47 -1.68 6.54
N VAL A 580 -22.46 -2.53 6.72
CA VAL A 580 -22.42 -3.52 7.81
C VAL A 580 -22.10 -2.84 9.14
N THR A 581 -22.89 -3.13 10.18
CA THR A 581 -22.73 -2.57 11.52
C THR A 581 -22.35 -3.63 12.54
N LEU A 582 -21.75 -3.19 13.65
CA LEU A 582 -21.39 -4.04 14.78
C LEU A 582 -22.60 -4.83 15.28
N GLY A 583 -22.43 -6.14 15.46
CA GLY A 583 -23.49 -6.96 16.02
C GLY A 583 -23.21 -8.44 15.97
N ILE A 584 -24.28 -9.21 16.14
CA ILE A 584 -24.25 -10.67 16.13
C ILE A 584 -25.29 -11.17 15.16
N LEU A 585 -24.87 -12.06 14.26
CA LEU A 585 -25.73 -12.73 13.31
C LEU A 585 -26.09 -14.13 13.79
N ASN A 586 -27.31 -14.55 13.43
CA ASN A 586 -27.71 -15.94 13.52
C ASN A 586 -27.18 -16.76 12.34
N SER A 587 -27.44 -18.07 12.36
CA SER A 587 -27.03 -19.00 11.30
C SER A 587 -27.67 -18.72 9.93
N ALA A 588 -28.70 -17.87 9.85
CA ALA A 588 -29.28 -17.37 8.62
C ALA A 588 -28.69 -16.02 8.16
N GLY A 589 -27.63 -15.54 8.81
CA GLY A 589 -26.98 -14.26 8.50
C GLY A 589 -27.77 -13.02 8.90
N LYS A 590 -28.74 -13.13 9.81
CA LYS A 590 -29.57 -12.00 10.28
C LYS A 590 -29.16 -11.52 11.65
N TYR A 591 -29.15 -10.21 11.86
CA TYR A 591 -28.88 -9.60 13.17
C TYR A 591 -29.84 -10.11 14.24
N ILE A 592 -29.28 -10.47 15.38
CA ILE A 592 -30.01 -10.82 16.58
C ILE A 592 -30.36 -9.54 17.31
N THR A 593 -31.65 -9.28 17.48
CA THR A 593 -32.17 -8.05 18.14
C THR A 593 -32.90 -8.34 19.45
N GLY A 594 -33.03 -9.61 19.83
CA GLY A 594 -33.72 -10.03 21.05
C GLY A 594 -33.21 -11.37 21.59
N PRO A 595 -33.75 -11.81 22.74
CA PRO A 595 -33.33 -13.06 23.37
C PRO A 595 -33.44 -14.25 22.42
N THR A 596 -32.37 -15.02 22.28
CA THR A 596 -32.31 -16.15 21.34
C THR A 596 -31.66 -17.36 21.99
N THR A 597 -32.15 -18.56 21.64
CA THR A 597 -31.58 -19.84 22.08
C THR A 597 -30.77 -20.49 20.96
N TYR A 598 -29.57 -20.95 21.27
CA TYR A 598 -28.67 -21.65 20.35
C TYR A 598 -28.31 -23.03 20.90
N ASN A 599 -28.49 -24.05 20.06
CA ASN A 599 -27.97 -25.39 20.33
C ASN A 599 -26.59 -25.55 19.69
N LEU A 600 -25.55 -25.54 20.50
CA LEU A 600 -24.17 -25.61 20.03
C LEU A 600 -23.70 -27.04 19.67
N THR A 601 -24.54 -28.06 19.86
CA THR A 601 -24.29 -29.38 19.26
C THR A 601 -24.78 -29.51 17.83
N ASP A 602 -25.61 -28.58 17.35
CA ASP A 602 -25.99 -28.51 15.94
C ASP A 602 -24.94 -27.70 15.16
N PRO A 603 -24.13 -28.32 14.28
CA PRO A 603 -23.11 -27.61 13.51
C PRO A 603 -23.71 -26.56 12.55
N LYS A 604 -25.03 -26.57 12.32
CA LYS A 604 -25.73 -25.55 11.54
C LYS A 604 -26.09 -24.31 12.37
N GLN A 605 -25.98 -24.35 13.68
CA GLN A 605 -26.28 -23.24 14.57
C GLN A 605 -24.99 -22.56 15.03
N VAL A 606 -24.44 -21.72 14.15
CA VAL A 606 -23.27 -20.89 14.43
C VAL A 606 -23.72 -19.48 14.82
N LEU A 607 -23.12 -18.95 15.89
CA LEU A 607 -23.22 -17.56 16.29
C LEU A 607 -22.05 -16.79 15.67
N THR A 608 -22.34 -15.85 14.79
CA THR A 608 -21.30 -15.05 14.12
C THR A 608 -21.27 -13.64 14.71
N ILE A 609 -20.16 -13.27 15.33
CA ILE A 609 -19.89 -11.91 15.78
C ILE A 609 -19.30 -11.15 14.59
N ILE A 610 -19.84 -9.96 14.30
CA ILE A 610 -19.42 -9.10 13.20
C ILE A 610 -18.77 -7.84 13.78
N LEU A 611 -17.55 -7.56 13.37
CA LEU A 611 -16.71 -6.47 13.87
C LEU A 611 -16.27 -5.59 12.69
N PRO A 612 -17.09 -4.59 12.30
CA PRO A 612 -16.70 -3.62 11.29
C PRO A 612 -15.88 -2.51 11.96
N LEU A 613 -14.56 -2.57 11.85
CA LEU A 613 -13.65 -1.57 12.39
C LEU A 613 -13.59 -0.37 11.46
N SER A 614 -14.06 0.78 11.91
CA SER A 614 -14.00 2.02 11.14
C SER A 614 -12.59 2.60 11.10
N THR A 615 -11.87 2.50 12.22
CA THR A 615 -10.49 2.95 12.40
C THR A 615 -9.65 1.78 12.92
N PRO A 616 -8.30 1.81 12.77
CA PRO A 616 -7.45 0.78 13.34
C PRO A 616 -7.68 0.65 14.84
N ALA A 617 -7.67 -0.57 15.39
CA ALA A 617 -7.96 -0.81 16.80
C ALA A 617 -6.79 -1.46 17.52
N LEU A 618 -6.27 -0.79 18.55
CA LEU A 618 -5.16 -1.30 19.34
C LEU A 618 -5.52 -2.59 20.10
N LEU A 619 -6.75 -2.70 20.60
CA LEU A 619 -7.23 -3.85 21.35
C LEU A 619 -8.74 -4.01 21.20
N VAL A 620 -9.17 -5.21 20.79
CA VAL A 620 -10.58 -5.61 20.76
C VAL A 620 -10.74 -6.91 21.55
N ASN A 621 -11.70 -6.92 22.48
CA ASN A 621 -12.06 -8.11 23.26
C ASN A 621 -13.51 -8.52 22.98
N VAL A 622 -13.74 -9.82 22.84
CA VAL A 622 -15.09 -10.42 22.82
C VAL A 622 -15.20 -11.43 23.95
N GLU A 623 -16.08 -11.14 24.90
CA GLU A 623 -16.14 -11.81 26.20
C GLU A 623 -17.55 -12.31 26.51
N LEU A 624 -17.65 -13.42 27.24
CA LEU A 624 -18.92 -13.96 27.72
C LEU A 624 -19.20 -13.51 29.15
N LEU A 625 -20.39 -12.98 29.40
CA LEU A 625 -20.86 -12.54 30.73
C LEU A 625 -22.08 -13.35 31.18
N ALA A 626 -22.24 -13.50 32.50
CA ALA A 626 -23.45 -14.09 33.09
C ALA A 626 -24.68 -13.19 32.87
N LYS A 627 -25.87 -13.77 32.73
CA LYS A 627 -27.13 -13.03 32.66
C LYS A 627 -27.31 -12.05 33.83
N GLY A 628 -27.88 -10.87 33.55
CA GLY A 628 -28.18 -9.84 34.54
C GLY A 628 -26.97 -9.06 35.04
N SER A 629 -25.79 -9.32 34.49
CA SER A 629 -24.55 -8.61 34.78
C SER A 629 -24.58 -7.16 34.29
N ASN A 630 -23.99 -6.24 35.08
CA ASN A 630 -23.62 -4.93 34.56
C ASN A 630 -22.43 -5.10 33.62
N VAL A 631 -22.63 -4.84 32.32
CA VAL A 631 -21.65 -5.08 31.25
C VAL A 631 -20.33 -4.32 31.48
N GLU A 632 -20.38 -3.17 32.13
CA GLU A 632 -19.20 -2.33 32.41
C GLU A 632 -18.41 -2.75 33.64
N GLN A 633 -18.97 -3.62 34.50
CA GLN A 633 -18.37 -3.97 35.80
C GLN A 633 -18.17 -5.47 35.99
N ALA A 634 -18.93 -6.28 35.26
CA ALA A 634 -18.92 -7.71 35.44
C ALA A 634 -17.61 -8.33 34.99
N LYS A 635 -17.16 -9.30 35.78
CA LYS A 635 -16.03 -10.16 35.45
C LYS A 635 -16.42 -11.07 34.28
N SER A 636 -15.54 -11.16 33.30
CA SER A 636 -15.67 -12.09 32.18
C SER A 636 -15.64 -13.55 32.65
N LEU A 637 -16.47 -14.39 32.03
CA LEU A 637 -16.43 -15.84 32.16
C LEU A 637 -15.41 -16.48 31.22
N GLY A 638 -14.81 -15.69 30.32
CA GLY A 638 -13.83 -16.11 29.32
C GLY A 638 -13.97 -15.32 28.03
N TYR A 639 -12.89 -15.27 27.25
CA TYR A 639 -12.88 -14.75 25.89
C TYR A 639 -13.48 -15.77 24.95
N LEU A 640 -14.29 -15.33 23.98
CA LEU A 640 -14.82 -16.25 22.97
C LEU A 640 -13.68 -16.83 22.14
N TYR A 641 -13.76 -18.13 21.85
CA TYR A 641 -12.80 -18.85 21.02
C TYR A 641 -13.55 -19.51 19.85
N GLY A 642 -13.01 -19.39 18.64
CA GLY A 642 -13.69 -19.90 17.44
C GLY A 642 -12.91 -19.65 16.16
N ASP A 643 -13.54 -19.98 15.04
CA ASP A 643 -13.00 -19.69 13.70
C ASP A 643 -13.16 -18.20 13.40
N SER A 644 -12.09 -17.53 12.97
CA SER A 644 -12.07 -16.11 12.63
C SER A 644 -11.17 -15.82 11.43
N ASP A 645 -11.20 -14.58 10.94
CA ASP A 645 -10.28 -14.07 9.92
C ASP A 645 -8.80 -14.16 10.35
N PHE A 646 -8.53 -14.27 11.66
CA PHE A 646 -7.19 -14.39 12.25
C PHE A 646 -6.86 -15.82 12.69
N GLY A 647 -7.61 -16.81 12.17
CA GLY A 647 -7.48 -18.22 12.53
C GLY A 647 -8.24 -18.60 13.81
N LYS A 648 -7.92 -19.78 14.35
CA LYS A 648 -8.53 -20.32 15.58
C LYS A 648 -7.79 -19.82 16.81
N THR A 649 -8.32 -18.78 17.44
CA THR A 649 -7.67 -18.08 18.55
C THR A 649 -8.70 -17.49 19.53
N PRO A 650 -8.35 -17.27 20.81
CA PRO A 650 -9.18 -16.43 21.69
C PRO A 650 -9.32 -15.02 21.13
N TYR A 651 -10.52 -14.46 21.20
CA TYR A 651 -10.79 -13.13 20.64
C TYR A 651 -10.46 -12.01 21.64
N SER A 652 -9.17 -11.82 21.85
CA SER A 652 -8.55 -10.64 22.46
C SER A 652 -7.39 -10.28 21.54
N LEU A 653 -7.69 -9.49 20.53
CA LEU A 653 -6.80 -9.22 19.42
C LEU A 653 -6.26 -7.80 19.54
N SER A 654 -4.97 -7.65 19.23
CA SER A 654 -4.28 -6.37 19.22
C SER A 654 -3.83 -5.98 17.83
N TYR A 655 -3.62 -4.68 17.64
CA TYR A 655 -3.09 -4.10 16.39
C TYR A 655 -3.95 -4.42 15.17
N LEU A 656 -5.27 -4.42 15.34
CA LEU A 656 -6.19 -4.72 14.25
C LEU A 656 -6.21 -3.55 13.25
N PRO A 657 -6.18 -3.85 11.93
CA PRO A 657 -6.37 -2.83 10.92
C PRO A 657 -7.84 -2.41 10.86
N ARG A 658 -8.12 -1.32 10.13
CA ARG A 658 -9.51 -0.92 9.83
C ARG A 658 -10.09 -1.75 8.67
N ASN A 659 -11.41 -1.76 8.58
CA ASN A 659 -12.21 -2.28 7.46
C ASN A 659 -12.61 -1.17 6.49
N THR A 660 -12.99 -1.52 5.26
CA THR A 660 -13.38 -0.57 4.20
C THR A 660 -14.88 -0.62 3.89
N GLU A 661 -15.36 0.38 3.17
CA GLU A 661 -16.78 0.45 2.78
C GLU A 661 -17.14 -0.63 1.76
N THR A 662 -16.19 -0.95 0.89
CA THR A 662 -16.34 -1.95 -0.17
C THR A 662 -15.44 -3.16 0.09
N ALA A 663 -15.99 -4.37 -0.08
CA ALA A 663 -15.22 -5.61 0.00
C ALA A 663 -14.35 -5.77 -1.25
N ASN A 664 -13.12 -6.30 -1.10
CA ASN A 664 -12.22 -6.52 -2.23
C ASN A 664 -11.52 -7.89 -2.13
N PRO A 665 -11.26 -8.59 -3.27
CA PRO A 665 -10.39 -9.77 -3.33
C PRO A 665 -8.99 -9.63 -2.70
N ASN A 666 -8.45 -8.42 -2.51
CA ASN A 666 -7.12 -8.16 -1.93
C ASN A 666 -7.07 -8.12 -0.38
N GLY A 667 -7.99 -8.79 0.31
CA GLY A 667 -7.86 -9.03 1.76
C GLY A 667 -8.36 -7.94 2.72
N VAL A 668 -8.69 -6.73 2.25
CA VAL A 668 -9.39 -5.74 3.10
C VAL A 668 -10.90 -6.03 3.06
N THR A 669 -11.41 -6.53 4.18
CA THR A 669 -12.82 -6.91 4.34
C THR A 669 -13.65 -5.73 4.84
N GLN A 670 -14.97 -5.78 4.62
CA GLN A 670 -15.92 -4.81 5.19
C GLN A 670 -16.10 -4.97 6.70
N TYR A 671 -15.70 -6.12 7.24
CA TYR A 671 -15.80 -6.48 8.65
C TYR A 671 -14.97 -7.72 8.93
N PHE A 672 -14.54 -7.87 10.17
CA PHE A 672 -14.04 -9.13 10.70
C PHE A 672 -15.16 -9.95 11.32
N THR A 673 -14.95 -11.26 11.38
CA THR A 673 -15.89 -12.25 11.86
C THR A 673 -15.27 -13.12 12.94
N LEU A 674 -16.10 -13.54 13.89
CA LEU A 674 -15.82 -14.65 14.78
C LEU A 674 -17.03 -15.58 14.80
N ASN A 675 -16.82 -16.80 14.33
CA ASN A 675 -17.79 -17.87 14.41
C ASN A 675 -17.61 -18.61 15.74
N TRP A 676 -18.47 -18.30 16.70
CA TRP A 676 -18.41 -18.89 18.03
C TRP A 676 -19.14 -20.23 18.08
N ASN A 677 -18.42 -21.25 18.53
CA ASN A 677 -18.90 -22.63 18.66
C ASN A 677 -19.08 -23.07 20.13
N GLY A 678 -19.15 -22.11 21.06
CA GLY A 678 -19.31 -22.38 22.49
C GLY A 678 -18.03 -22.55 23.27
N GLN A 679 -16.86 -22.41 22.64
CA GLN A 679 -15.58 -22.47 23.35
C GLN A 679 -15.20 -21.11 23.95
N LEU A 680 -14.58 -21.15 25.11
CA LEU A 680 -14.05 -20.00 25.83
C LEU A 680 -12.57 -20.23 26.16
N SER A 681 -11.81 -19.15 26.25
CA SER A 681 -10.47 -19.14 26.81
C SER A 681 -10.40 -18.25 28.04
N ASP A 682 -9.74 -18.74 29.10
CA ASP A 682 -9.44 -17.94 30.31
C ASP A 682 -8.19 -17.07 30.14
N ASN A 683 -7.32 -17.40 29.18
CA ASN A 683 -6.06 -16.73 28.94
C ASN A 683 -5.89 -16.45 27.44
N PRO A 684 -6.04 -15.20 27.00
CA PRO A 684 -5.93 -14.86 25.58
C PRO A 684 -4.51 -15.01 25.02
N SER A 685 -3.50 -15.13 25.88
CA SER A 685 -2.10 -15.32 25.46
C SER A 685 -1.76 -16.77 25.09
N ASN A 686 -2.72 -17.70 25.14
CA ASN A 686 -2.53 -19.06 24.68
C ASN A 686 -3.79 -19.64 24.03
N ASN A 687 -3.64 -20.76 23.32
CA ASN A 687 -4.75 -21.42 22.63
C ASN A 687 -5.50 -22.45 23.49
N LEU A 688 -5.34 -22.42 24.82
CA LEU A 688 -6.11 -23.30 25.70
C LEU A 688 -7.55 -22.80 25.77
N HIS A 689 -8.49 -23.72 25.61
CA HIS A 689 -9.92 -23.40 25.58
C HIS A 689 -10.74 -24.52 26.21
N HIS A 690 -11.96 -24.18 26.62
CA HIS A 690 -12.91 -25.08 27.24
C HIS A 690 -14.35 -24.72 26.84
N ALA A 691 -15.27 -25.67 26.92
CA ALA A 691 -16.67 -25.42 26.57
C ALA A 691 -17.36 -24.53 27.62
N ALA A 692 -18.13 -23.55 27.15
CA ALA A 692 -19.11 -22.86 27.97
C ALA A 692 -20.14 -23.85 28.54
N LYS A 693 -20.77 -23.51 29.67
CA LYS A 693 -21.85 -24.33 30.24
C LYS A 693 -23.18 -23.96 29.59
N ALA A 694 -24.16 -24.87 29.68
CA ALA A 694 -25.53 -24.51 29.29
C ALA A 694 -26.04 -23.40 30.22
N GLY A 695 -26.68 -22.37 29.67
CA GLY A 695 -27.11 -21.21 30.44
C GLY A 695 -27.45 -20.02 29.56
N THR A 696 -27.88 -18.93 30.20
CA THR A 696 -28.16 -17.66 29.52
C THR A 696 -27.05 -16.65 29.82
N TYR A 697 -26.58 -15.99 28.77
CA TYR A 697 -25.40 -15.13 28.77
C TYR A 697 -25.64 -13.81 28.02
N ILE A 698 -24.71 -12.88 28.19
CA ILE A 698 -24.55 -11.67 27.38
C ILE A 698 -23.14 -11.70 26.80
N ILE A 699 -22.99 -11.37 25.52
CA ILE A 699 -21.68 -11.17 24.90
C ILE A 699 -21.32 -9.69 24.99
N ARG A 700 -20.16 -9.41 25.58
CA ARG A 700 -19.56 -8.07 25.64
C ARG A 700 -18.50 -7.95 24.55
N ILE A 701 -18.65 -6.96 23.68
CA ILE A 701 -17.61 -6.56 22.74
C ILE A 701 -17.04 -5.24 23.27
N SER A 702 -15.72 -5.15 23.42
CA SER A 702 -15.07 -3.90 23.81
C SER A 702 -13.89 -3.58 22.92
N GLY A 703 -13.76 -2.32 22.54
CA GLY A 703 -12.63 -1.78 21.79
C GLY A 703 -11.97 -0.67 22.59
N LEU A 704 -10.65 -0.72 22.74
CA LEU A 704 -9.88 0.34 23.39
C LEU A 704 -9.91 1.61 22.53
N LYS A 705 -10.39 2.72 23.10
CA LYS A 705 -10.37 4.02 22.41
C LYS A 705 -8.95 4.42 22.08
N HIS A 706 -8.79 5.15 20.98
CA HIS A 706 -7.51 5.73 20.61
C HIS A 706 -6.90 6.54 21.77
N PHE A 707 -5.60 6.38 22.00
CA PHE A 707 -4.88 6.94 23.16
C PHE A 707 -5.42 6.53 24.54
N GLY A 708 -6.27 5.50 24.62
CA GLY A 708 -6.79 4.95 25.88
C GLY A 708 -5.76 4.08 26.60
N ASP A 709 -5.87 4.00 27.93
CA ASP A 709 -5.08 3.05 28.72
C ASP A 709 -5.83 1.71 28.83
N PRO A 710 -5.25 0.58 28.37
CA PRO A 710 -5.88 -0.74 28.50
C PRO A 710 -6.18 -1.16 29.94
N LYS A 711 -5.60 -0.50 30.94
CA LYS A 711 -5.88 -0.76 32.37
C LYS A 711 -7.09 0.01 32.89
N ASN A 712 -7.58 1.01 32.15
CA ASN A 712 -8.63 1.93 32.59
C ASN A 712 -10.02 1.53 32.03
N PHE A 713 -10.38 0.27 32.23
CA PHE A 713 -11.71 -0.23 31.90
C PHE A 713 -12.74 0.19 32.97
N PRO A 714 -13.94 0.68 32.61
CA PRO A 714 -14.50 0.81 31.25
C PRO A 714 -14.26 2.17 30.57
N ALA A 715 -13.72 3.17 31.27
CA ALA A 715 -13.72 4.57 30.84
C ALA A 715 -13.06 4.81 29.47
N ASP A 716 -11.97 4.09 29.20
CA ASP A 716 -11.21 4.19 27.95
C ASP A 716 -11.67 3.21 26.87
N TYR A 717 -12.81 2.54 27.05
CA TYR A 717 -13.33 1.56 26.11
C TYR A 717 -14.64 2.01 25.48
N TYR A 718 -14.84 1.67 24.21
CA TYR A 718 -16.18 1.50 23.65
C TYR A 718 -16.70 0.12 24.07
N ILE A 719 -17.96 0.03 24.51
CA ILE A 719 -18.56 -1.21 24.99
C ILE A 719 -19.90 -1.43 24.29
N PHE A 720 -20.04 -2.60 23.66
CA PHE A 720 -21.28 -3.13 23.11
C PHE A 720 -21.71 -4.37 23.90
N ALA A 721 -23.02 -4.51 24.09
CA ALA A 721 -23.65 -5.66 24.73
C ALA A 721 -24.65 -6.30 23.79
N SER A 722 -24.58 -7.62 23.65
CA SER A 722 -25.59 -8.37 22.90
C SER A 722 -26.94 -8.43 23.62
N PRO A 723 -28.02 -8.79 22.91
CA PRO A 723 -29.19 -9.38 23.54
C PRO A 723 -28.84 -10.66 24.32
N GLU A 724 -29.75 -11.15 25.16
CA GLU A 724 -29.55 -12.40 25.90
C GLU A 724 -29.40 -13.60 24.95
N ILE A 725 -28.37 -14.41 25.15
CA ILE A 725 -28.11 -15.63 24.38
C ILE A 725 -28.20 -16.82 25.32
N THR A 726 -29.15 -17.71 25.08
CA THR A 726 -29.28 -18.97 25.81
C THR A 726 -28.58 -20.08 25.05
N VAL A 727 -27.54 -20.66 25.64
CA VAL A 727 -26.78 -21.77 25.09
C VAL A 727 -27.30 -23.08 25.67
N VAL A 728 -27.59 -24.03 24.78
CA VAL A 728 -27.88 -25.44 25.11
C VAL A 728 -26.92 -26.35 24.33
N PHE A 729 -26.72 -27.56 24.84
CA PHE A 729 -25.88 -28.59 24.24
C PHE A 729 -26.73 -29.84 24.02
#